data_AF-A0A6M1R1W1-F1
#
_entry.id   AF-A0A6M1R1W1-F1
#
_cell.length_a   1.000
_cell.length_b   1.000
_cell.length_c   1.000
_cell.angle_alpha   90.00
_cell.angle_beta   90.00
_cell.angle_gamma   90.00
#
_symmetry.space_group_name_H-M   'P 1'
#
loop_
_entity.id
_entity.type
_entity.pdbx_description
1 polymer ?
#
loop_
_entity_poly.entity_id
_entity_poly.type
_entity_poly.pdbx_seq_one_letter_code
_entity_poly.pdbx_strand_id
1 'polypeptide(L)'
;MRSRLDRPRRRRLLPAAAALVIAAGVLTLTPSTAVAEDDAPVTSDTGVGELLTQLKTGSDILTNKDAVEGGDGKDYWIKNHVDSSLLPPNLLQQLGVDQALIDLGLGGRDSGGTVEDDGLRHEYLVVWAGDNNILDKSGSELLDLPTSIGLDLIGQKNLIGPDFFAVVDVTKGAKSYGKVVNTATVGPLVENEPHHMQYLWHKGDNIFAGGLFTDVTYVLDTSQLPKLQLKGINLPTDTLCGSVPDAYWVTKDHKAYGTYMGGPDVPGPCTYTDGSVRIGNGFAGSPGELVRLDENGKTIAEAPAATTKAETEQRCDSIPLLSLPTCANPHGVQAREDLDTLVTSDYNEPRNIILNPVQPLSSYLRRPTVRFWDISEKDKPKLKSVTFLPDGPRKGRVAHHEESRAAMEVTVTNRPGHRGAFAETMQGGAIYYTPDITVDEPKWQQVFDLGITNKQVDPTSDAYGGGSNGAWIQTSLDDKYLYHAVAGRGATSDDKGSKPYILTLDIQKLLASGDSPACRIDTLEESYSGGAESDCPAVVDTLEAPGGPHWGALDNLELGSDGYYHETTDVKRLAYSNYFVARTGLNGDHRLCLVDIEDGKLTRDEEFRDENTGNTCIEFNRDSWPHGAWGPAKPHSMLFVTADADIK
;
A
#
# COMPACT_ATOMS: atom_id res chain seq x y z
N MET A 1 -18.22 62.29 -44.08
CA MET A 1 -17.73 62.04 -45.46
C MET A 1 -17.52 60.53 -45.62
N ARG A 2 -18.48 59.81 -46.22
CA ARG A 2 -18.39 59.01 -47.48
C ARG A 2 -17.21 58.01 -47.52
N SER A 3 -17.45 56.69 -47.33
CA SER A 3 -17.77 55.62 -48.33
C SER A 3 -16.49 54.97 -48.92
N ARG A 4 -16.24 53.65 -49.06
CA ARG A 4 -16.94 52.50 -49.70
C ARG A 4 -16.12 51.20 -49.39
N LEU A 5 -16.74 50.04 -49.09
CA LEU A 5 -16.93 48.85 -49.97
C LEU A 5 -15.70 48.38 -50.78
N ASP A 6 -15.14 47.17 -50.54
CA ASP A 6 -15.54 45.90 -51.18
C ASP A 6 -14.67 44.68 -50.76
N ARG A 7 -15.27 43.47 -50.78
CA ARG A 7 -14.62 42.14 -50.58
C ARG A 7 -14.12 41.54 -51.94
N PRO A 8 -13.80 40.23 -52.09
CA PRO A 8 -12.44 39.66 -52.08
C PRO A 8 -12.05 38.98 -53.42
N ARG A 9 -10.78 38.58 -53.58
CA ARG A 9 -10.35 37.70 -54.70
C ARG A 9 -9.90 36.32 -54.21
N ARG A 10 -10.60 35.31 -54.75
CA ARG A 10 -10.33 33.88 -54.73
C ARG A 10 -8.98 33.54 -55.38
N ARG A 11 -8.28 32.55 -54.82
CA ARG A 11 -7.49 31.55 -55.57
C ARG A 11 -8.01 30.16 -55.21
N ARG A 12 -7.89 29.25 -56.17
CA ARG A 12 -8.67 28.02 -56.38
C ARG A 12 -7.68 26.88 -56.67
N LEU A 13 -8.11 25.64 -56.36
CA LEU A 13 -7.70 24.33 -56.94
C LEU A 13 -6.40 23.73 -56.37
N LEU A 14 -6.27 22.43 -56.05
CA LEU A 14 -7.07 21.18 -56.18
C LEU A 14 -6.46 20.10 -55.24
N PRO A 15 -7.16 18.97 -54.98
CA PRO A 15 -6.75 17.89 -54.06
C PRO A 15 -6.10 16.69 -54.77
N ALA A 16 -5.35 15.88 -54.03
CA ALA A 16 -4.93 14.51 -54.40
C ALA A 16 -5.05 13.69 -53.10
N ALA A 17 -5.87 12.64 -52.97
CA ALA A 17 -6.01 11.39 -53.72
C ALA A 17 -5.79 10.28 -52.68
N ALA A 18 -6.90 9.72 -52.19
CA ALA A 18 -6.92 8.52 -51.36
C ALA A 18 -6.69 7.29 -52.26
N ALA A 19 -5.77 6.40 -51.86
CA ALA A 19 -5.56 5.12 -52.49
C ALA A 19 -6.19 4.01 -51.63
N LEU A 20 -7.27 3.45 -52.18
CA LEU A 20 -7.96 2.25 -51.74
C LEU A 20 -7.23 1.05 -52.36
N VAL A 21 -6.77 0.08 -51.55
CA VAL A 21 -6.28 -1.22 -52.06
C VAL A 21 -7.38 -2.25 -51.89
N ILE A 22 -7.89 -2.72 -53.02
CA ILE A 22 -8.81 -3.86 -53.16
C ILE A 22 -7.93 -5.09 -53.38
N ALA A 23 -8.06 -6.09 -52.51
CA ALA A 23 -7.66 -7.46 -52.79
C ALA A 23 -8.93 -8.32 -52.84
N ALA A 24 -9.23 -8.81 -54.04
CA ALA A 24 -10.33 -9.73 -54.31
C ALA A 24 -9.90 -11.17 -54.00
N GLY A 25 -10.61 -11.82 -53.09
CA GLY A 25 -10.52 -13.26 -52.82
C GLY A 25 -11.92 -13.86 -52.92
N VAL A 26 -12.12 -14.69 -53.94
CA VAL A 26 -13.36 -15.39 -54.29
C VAL A 26 -13.71 -16.42 -53.22
N LEU A 27 -14.92 -16.36 -52.66
CA LEU A 27 -15.56 -17.54 -52.07
C LEU A 27 -17.07 -17.53 -52.31
N THR A 28 -17.52 -18.67 -52.81
CA THR A 28 -18.86 -19.03 -53.27
C THR A 28 -19.84 -19.20 -52.10
N LEU A 29 -21.05 -18.66 -52.26
CA LEU A 29 -22.20 -18.96 -51.42
C LEU A 29 -22.90 -20.24 -51.92
N THR A 30 -23.11 -21.18 -51.00
CA THR A 30 -24.19 -22.18 -51.08
C THR A 30 -24.97 -22.17 -49.76
N PRO A 31 -26.31 -22.32 -49.77
CA PRO A 31 -27.11 -22.38 -48.55
C PRO A 31 -27.38 -23.84 -48.16
N SER A 32 -27.28 -24.20 -46.89
CA SER A 32 -28.00 -25.36 -46.36
C SER A 32 -28.16 -25.34 -44.84
N THR A 33 -29.43 -25.31 -44.43
CA THR A 33 -30.06 -26.07 -43.33
C THR A 33 -29.44 -26.11 -41.93
N ALA A 34 -30.23 -25.60 -41.00
CA ALA A 34 -30.14 -25.84 -39.56
C ALA A 34 -30.02 -27.33 -39.18
N VAL A 35 -29.18 -27.60 -38.19
CA VAL A 35 -29.35 -28.67 -37.18
C VAL A 35 -28.83 -28.09 -35.87
N ALA A 36 -29.67 -28.17 -34.83
CA ALA A 36 -29.27 -27.92 -33.44
C ALA A 36 -28.52 -29.14 -32.92
N GLU A 37 -27.39 -28.93 -32.25
CA GLU A 37 -26.81 -29.91 -31.32
C GLU A 37 -25.96 -29.18 -30.28
N ASP A 38 -26.04 -29.73 -29.07
CA ASP A 38 -25.52 -29.29 -27.78
C ASP A 38 -23.99 -29.21 -27.71
N ASP A 39 -23.52 -28.78 -26.53
CA ASP A 39 -22.15 -28.78 -26.02
C ASP A 39 -21.24 -27.67 -26.54
N ALA A 40 -21.42 -26.48 -25.94
CA ALA A 40 -20.27 -25.61 -25.72
C ALA A 40 -19.19 -26.43 -24.99
N PRO A 41 -17.93 -26.43 -25.45
CA PRO A 41 -16.87 -27.07 -24.71
C PRO A 41 -16.75 -26.32 -23.38
N VAL A 42 -17.05 -27.03 -22.28
CA VAL A 42 -16.47 -26.71 -20.99
C VAL A 42 -14.97 -26.64 -21.25
N THR A 43 -14.40 -25.44 -21.17
CA THR A 43 -12.96 -25.28 -21.08
C THR A 43 -12.52 -26.11 -19.89
N SER A 44 -11.97 -27.29 -20.15
CA SER A 44 -11.44 -28.16 -19.11
C SER A 44 -10.42 -27.36 -18.33
N ASP A 45 -10.72 -27.13 -17.05
CA ASP A 45 -9.87 -26.41 -16.12
C ASP A 45 -8.52 -27.13 -16.04
N THR A 46 -7.54 -26.64 -16.79
CA THR A 46 -6.20 -27.23 -16.88
C THR A 46 -5.50 -27.25 -15.51
N GLY A 47 -5.95 -26.41 -14.57
CA GLY A 47 -5.43 -26.33 -13.21
C GLY A 47 -5.74 -27.57 -12.36
N VAL A 48 -6.95 -28.12 -12.46
CA VAL A 48 -7.35 -29.29 -11.63
C VAL A 48 -6.55 -30.54 -12.01
N GLY A 49 -6.29 -30.75 -13.31
CA GLY A 49 -5.49 -31.88 -13.80
C GLY A 49 -4.01 -31.82 -13.41
N GLU A 50 -3.44 -30.62 -13.33
CA GLU A 50 -2.05 -30.41 -12.88
C GLU A 50 -1.92 -30.63 -11.38
N LEU A 51 -2.84 -30.07 -10.58
CA LEU A 51 -2.91 -30.24 -9.12
C LEU A 51 -3.05 -31.72 -8.74
N LEU A 52 -3.88 -32.46 -9.49
CA LEU A 52 -4.05 -33.90 -9.39
C LEU A 52 -2.78 -34.70 -9.62
N THR A 53 -1.96 -34.25 -10.57
CA THR A 53 -0.69 -34.90 -10.88
C THR A 53 0.32 -34.65 -9.77
N GLN A 54 0.39 -33.42 -9.25
CA GLN A 54 1.29 -33.04 -8.16
C GLN A 54 1.02 -33.82 -6.87
N LEU A 55 -0.26 -33.98 -6.50
CA LEU A 55 -0.69 -34.79 -5.37
C LEU A 55 -0.32 -36.28 -5.55
N LYS A 56 -0.53 -36.84 -6.74
CA LYS A 56 -0.15 -38.24 -7.04
C LYS A 56 1.36 -38.46 -7.02
N THR A 57 2.15 -37.43 -7.31
CA THR A 57 3.61 -37.48 -7.23
C THR A 57 4.17 -37.19 -5.83
N GLY A 58 3.31 -36.83 -4.86
CA GLY A 58 3.72 -36.50 -3.50
C GLY A 58 4.50 -35.19 -3.39
N SER A 59 4.14 -34.17 -4.17
CA SER A 59 4.75 -32.84 -4.04
C SER A 59 4.29 -32.18 -2.76
N ASP A 60 5.23 -31.72 -1.93
CA ASP A 60 4.92 -30.98 -0.70
C ASP A 60 4.37 -29.57 -1.02
N ILE A 61 4.78 -29.00 -2.16
CA ILE A 61 4.26 -27.72 -2.67
C ILE A 61 3.26 -27.97 -3.80
N LEU A 62 2.06 -27.39 -3.65
CA LEU A 62 0.99 -27.42 -4.63
C LEU A 62 0.90 -26.08 -5.35
N THR A 63 0.83 -26.11 -6.68
CA THR A 63 0.75 -24.88 -7.47
C THR A 63 -0.57 -24.73 -8.20
N ASN A 64 -1.10 -23.52 -8.19
CA ASN A 64 -2.27 -23.16 -8.98
C ASN A 64 -2.09 -21.75 -9.56
N LYS A 65 -2.43 -21.58 -10.83
CA LYS A 65 -2.28 -20.30 -11.55
C LYS A 65 -3.66 -19.81 -11.98
N ASP A 66 -3.97 -18.58 -11.58
CA ASP A 66 -5.15 -17.84 -12.01
C ASP A 66 -4.69 -16.65 -12.87
N ALA A 67 -5.52 -16.21 -13.82
CA ALA A 67 -5.20 -15.10 -14.71
C ALA A 67 -6.43 -14.24 -15.05
N VAL A 68 -6.19 -12.96 -15.31
CA VAL A 68 -7.18 -11.99 -15.78
C VAL A 68 -6.62 -11.23 -16.98
N GLU A 69 -7.50 -10.85 -17.91
CA GLU A 69 -7.12 -9.99 -19.04
C GLU A 69 -7.14 -8.52 -18.57
N GLY A 70 -6.02 -7.81 -18.71
CA GLY A 70 -5.91 -6.39 -18.38
C GLY A 70 -6.55 -5.48 -19.44
N GLY A 71 -6.65 -4.18 -19.15
CA GLY A 71 -7.19 -3.19 -20.09
C GLY A 71 -6.43 -3.08 -21.43
N ASP A 72 -5.19 -3.56 -21.48
CA ASP A 72 -4.35 -3.63 -22.68
C ASP A 72 -4.53 -4.93 -23.50
N GLY A 73 -5.42 -5.83 -23.06
CA GLY A 73 -5.72 -7.11 -23.72
C GLY A 73 -4.67 -8.21 -23.47
N LYS A 74 -3.77 -8.06 -22.48
CA LYS A 74 -2.81 -9.10 -22.08
C LYS A 74 -3.25 -9.83 -20.81
N ASP A 75 -2.81 -11.06 -20.67
CA ASP A 75 -3.03 -11.84 -19.46
C ASP A 75 -2.04 -11.44 -18.35
N TYR A 76 -2.59 -11.06 -17.21
CA TYR A 76 -1.91 -10.90 -15.93
C TYR A 76 -2.29 -12.05 -15.03
N TRP A 77 -1.37 -12.50 -14.19
CA TRP A 77 -1.57 -13.74 -13.45
C TRP A 77 -1.02 -13.70 -12.05
N ILE A 78 -1.62 -14.53 -11.20
CA ILE A 78 -1.09 -14.91 -9.89
C ILE A 78 -0.88 -16.43 -9.88
N LYS A 79 0.23 -16.88 -9.28
CA LYS A 79 0.52 -18.30 -9.12
C LYS A 79 0.82 -18.62 -7.65
N ASN A 80 -0.10 -19.35 -7.04
CA ASN A 80 0.02 -19.86 -5.68
C ASN A 80 1.03 -21.02 -5.62
N HIS A 81 1.76 -21.11 -4.52
CA HIS A 81 2.70 -22.16 -4.17
C HIS A 81 2.45 -22.52 -2.71
N VAL A 82 1.46 -23.37 -2.50
CA VAL A 82 0.89 -23.71 -1.21
C VAL A 82 1.65 -24.87 -0.61
N ASP A 83 2.14 -24.72 0.63
CA ASP A 83 2.79 -25.82 1.36
C ASP A 83 1.74 -26.74 1.96
N SER A 84 1.45 -27.83 1.25
CA SER A 84 0.44 -28.81 1.65
C SER A 84 0.81 -29.60 2.91
N SER A 85 2.09 -29.59 3.33
CA SER A 85 2.52 -30.25 4.56
C SER A 85 2.15 -29.48 5.82
N LEU A 86 1.93 -28.17 5.67
CA LEU A 86 1.54 -27.26 6.74
C LEU A 86 0.03 -27.09 6.86
N LEU A 87 -0.72 -27.61 5.89
CA LEU A 87 -2.17 -27.48 5.81
C LEU A 87 -2.89 -28.76 6.23
N PRO A 88 -4.13 -28.66 6.69
CA PRO A 88 -4.93 -29.83 7.02
C PRO A 88 -5.44 -30.52 5.75
N PRO A 89 -5.64 -31.85 5.81
CA PRO A 89 -6.15 -32.66 4.71
C PRO A 89 -7.45 -32.12 4.05
N ASN A 90 -8.30 -31.41 4.78
CA ASN A 90 -9.61 -30.93 4.31
C ASN A 90 -9.49 -29.69 3.42
N LEU A 91 -8.47 -28.86 3.63
CA LEU A 91 -8.23 -27.67 2.83
C LEU A 91 -7.84 -28.05 1.39
N LEU A 92 -7.21 -29.21 1.21
CA LEU A 92 -7.03 -29.80 -0.12
C LEU A 92 -8.37 -30.00 -0.84
N GLN A 93 -9.43 -30.42 -0.14
CA GLN A 93 -10.76 -30.56 -0.76
C GLN A 93 -11.33 -29.22 -1.25
N GLN A 94 -11.08 -28.12 -0.53
CA GLN A 94 -11.55 -26.77 -0.90
C GLN A 94 -10.76 -26.16 -2.08
N LEU A 95 -9.52 -26.61 -2.32
CA LEU A 95 -8.73 -26.25 -3.51
C LEU A 95 -9.25 -26.93 -4.80
N GLY A 96 -10.39 -27.62 -4.78
CA GLY A 96 -11.03 -28.19 -5.97
C GLY A 96 -10.52 -29.57 -6.40
N VAL A 97 -9.96 -30.37 -5.47
CA VAL A 97 -9.57 -31.78 -5.70
C VAL A 97 -10.51 -32.80 -5.03
N ASP A 98 -11.68 -32.34 -4.61
CA ASP A 98 -12.76 -33.09 -3.96
C ASP A 98 -13.08 -34.44 -4.64
N GLN A 99 -13.33 -34.44 -5.95
CA GLN A 99 -13.70 -35.66 -6.66
C GLN A 99 -12.56 -36.68 -6.70
N ALA A 100 -11.32 -36.21 -6.77
CA ALA A 100 -10.16 -37.07 -6.89
C ALA A 100 -9.66 -37.64 -5.57
N LEU A 101 -9.80 -36.92 -4.47
CA LEU A 101 -9.52 -37.43 -3.12
C LEU A 101 -10.53 -38.51 -2.72
N ILE A 102 -11.79 -38.37 -3.15
CA ILE A 102 -12.83 -39.40 -3.03
C ILE A 102 -12.44 -40.65 -3.85
N ASP A 103 -11.98 -40.47 -5.10
CA ASP A 103 -11.59 -41.58 -5.99
C ASP A 103 -10.32 -42.32 -5.51
N LEU A 104 -9.44 -41.66 -4.74
CA LEU A 104 -8.26 -42.26 -4.12
C LEU A 104 -8.52 -42.87 -2.73
N GLY A 105 -9.75 -42.77 -2.20
CA GLY A 105 -10.13 -43.29 -0.88
C GLY A 105 -9.54 -42.51 0.30
N LEU A 106 -9.12 -41.26 0.05
CA LEU A 106 -8.48 -40.36 1.03
C LEU A 106 -9.41 -39.24 1.52
N GLY A 107 -10.59 -39.05 0.90
CA GLY A 107 -11.57 -38.03 1.28
C GLY A 107 -12.72 -38.55 2.16
N GLY A 108 -13.04 -37.82 3.22
CA GLY A 108 -14.27 -37.98 4.00
C GLY A 108 -15.48 -37.33 3.28
N ARG A 109 -16.65 -37.97 3.38
CA ARG A 109 -17.92 -37.43 2.88
C ARG A 109 -18.55 -36.51 3.94
N ASP A 110 -18.07 -35.29 4.09
CA ASP A 110 -18.84 -34.26 4.80
C ASP A 110 -18.50 -32.87 4.26
N SER A 111 -19.40 -32.33 3.41
CA SER A 111 -19.29 -31.03 2.77
C SER A 111 -19.96 -29.92 3.58
N GLY A 112 -19.73 -29.91 4.90
CA GLY A 112 -20.44 -28.98 5.80
C GLY A 112 -19.73 -28.74 7.12
N GLY A 113 -18.67 -27.92 7.09
CA GLY A 113 -18.00 -27.42 8.30
C GLY A 113 -16.58 -26.97 7.99
N THR A 114 -16.35 -25.66 7.95
CA THR A 114 -15.07 -24.99 7.68
C THR A 114 -14.12 -25.03 8.88
N VAL A 115 -14.03 -26.16 9.57
CA VAL A 115 -13.03 -26.32 10.61
C VAL A 115 -11.96 -27.24 10.04
N GLU A 116 -10.72 -26.74 10.03
CA GLU A 116 -9.53 -27.49 9.65
C GLU A 116 -9.43 -28.79 10.48
N ASP A 117 -8.69 -29.82 10.04
CA ASP A 117 -8.58 -31.09 10.79
C ASP A 117 -7.98 -30.92 12.20
N ASP A 118 -7.37 -29.78 12.48
CA ASP A 118 -6.87 -29.40 13.79
C ASP A 118 -7.93 -28.76 14.71
N GLY A 119 -9.14 -28.52 14.20
CA GLY A 119 -10.23 -27.92 14.97
C GLY A 119 -10.25 -26.39 14.95
N LEU A 120 -9.37 -25.74 14.19
CA LEU A 120 -9.18 -24.29 14.22
C LEU A 120 -9.76 -23.60 12.97
N ARG A 121 -10.07 -22.31 13.14
CA ARG A 121 -10.26 -21.37 12.04
C ARG A 121 -9.02 -20.54 11.95
N HIS A 122 -8.60 -20.24 10.72
CA HIS A 122 -7.32 -19.62 10.52
C HIS A 122 -7.45 -18.15 10.20
N GLU A 123 -6.44 -17.43 10.65
CA GLU A 123 -6.18 -16.05 10.34
C GLU A 123 -4.74 -15.95 9.86
N TYR A 124 -4.54 -15.09 8.87
CA TYR A 124 -3.30 -14.96 8.16
C TYR A 124 -2.85 -13.51 8.11
N LEU A 125 -1.54 -13.30 8.02
CA LEU A 125 -0.97 -12.10 7.45
C LEU A 125 -0.73 -12.34 5.96
N VAL A 126 -1.34 -11.52 5.10
CA VAL A 126 -0.93 -11.41 3.70
C VAL A 126 0.07 -10.28 3.61
N VAL A 127 1.28 -10.58 3.12
CA VAL A 127 2.43 -9.67 3.09
C VAL A 127 2.84 -9.45 1.65
N TRP A 128 2.86 -8.20 1.20
CA TRP A 128 3.31 -7.83 -0.14
C TRP A 128 4.83 -7.64 -0.14
N ALA A 129 5.53 -8.49 -0.91
CA ALA A 129 6.98 -8.58 -0.83
C ALA A 129 7.65 -8.61 -2.20
N GLY A 130 8.72 -7.83 -2.34
CA GLY A 130 9.54 -7.82 -3.55
C GLY A 130 10.65 -8.85 -3.47
N ASP A 131 10.81 -9.66 -4.50
CA ASP A 131 11.95 -10.56 -4.61
C ASP A 131 13.23 -9.77 -5.01
N ASN A 132 14.35 -10.47 -5.21
CA ASN A 132 15.57 -9.89 -5.74
C ASN A 132 15.31 -9.19 -7.07
N ASN A 133 15.54 -7.87 -7.10
CA ASN A 133 15.39 -7.04 -8.28
C ASN A 133 16.76 -6.54 -8.77
N ILE A 134 16.91 -6.30 -10.07
CA ILE A 134 18.16 -5.73 -10.61
C ILE A 134 18.37 -4.32 -10.09
N LEU A 135 17.28 -3.63 -9.79
CA LEU A 135 17.26 -2.26 -9.25
C LEU A 135 17.72 -2.18 -7.78
N ASP A 136 17.91 -3.31 -7.10
CA ASP A 136 18.49 -3.37 -5.75
C ASP A 136 20.01 -3.19 -5.76
N LYS A 137 20.67 -3.43 -6.91
CA LYS A 137 22.14 -3.39 -7.03
C LYS A 137 22.67 -1.96 -7.04
N SER A 138 23.73 -1.70 -6.28
CA SER A 138 24.43 -0.41 -6.30
C SER A 138 25.12 -0.15 -7.64
N GLY A 139 25.41 1.12 -7.95
CA GLY A 139 26.13 1.52 -9.17
C GLY A 139 27.49 0.82 -9.37
N SER A 140 28.14 0.38 -8.30
CA SER A 140 29.37 -0.42 -8.33
C SER A 140 29.16 -1.90 -8.67
N GLU A 141 27.95 -2.41 -8.48
CA GLU A 141 27.55 -3.81 -8.73
C GLU A 141 26.88 -3.98 -10.11
N LEU A 142 26.54 -2.87 -10.77
CA LEU A 142 25.95 -2.80 -12.12
C LEU A 142 27.00 -2.86 -13.25
N LEU A 143 27.92 -3.83 -13.21
CA LEU A 143 28.97 -3.95 -14.24
C LEU A 143 28.49 -4.61 -15.54
N ASP A 144 27.41 -5.40 -15.48
CA ASP A 144 26.86 -6.17 -16.61
C ASP A 144 25.32 -6.04 -16.66
N LEU A 145 24.82 -4.84 -16.95
CA LEU A 145 23.38 -4.65 -17.20
C LEU A 145 23.00 -5.18 -18.59
N PRO A 146 21.94 -6.00 -18.72
CA PRO A 146 21.37 -6.31 -20.03
C PRO A 146 20.85 -5.02 -20.69
N THR A 147 20.88 -4.98 -22.02
CA THR A 147 20.50 -3.78 -22.81
C THR A 147 19.00 -3.46 -22.73
N SER A 148 18.18 -4.38 -22.22
CA SER A 148 16.77 -4.21 -21.87
C SER A 148 16.42 -5.11 -20.70
N ILE A 149 15.54 -4.64 -19.81
CA ILE A 149 14.91 -5.45 -18.76
C ILE A 149 13.61 -6.01 -19.34
N GLY A 150 13.41 -7.33 -19.28
CA GLY A 150 12.26 -8.02 -19.86
C GLY A 150 12.02 -9.39 -19.23
N LEU A 151 10.89 -10.02 -19.59
CA LEU A 151 10.46 -11.33 -19.11
C LEU A 151 11.51 -12.45 -19.27
N ASP A 152 12.41 -12.30 -20.24
CA ASP A 152 13.51 -13.22 -20.55
C ASP A 152 14.62 -13.25 -19.49
N LEU A 153 14.62 -12.29 -18.56
CA LEU A 153 15.54 -12.24 -17.42
C LEU A 153 15.00 -12.97 -16.18
N ILE A 154 13.69 -13.28 -16.15
CA ILE A 154 13.07 -14.08 -15.08
C ILE A 154 13.66 -15.49 -15.14
N GLY A 155 14.21 -15.97 -14.03
CA GLY A 155 14.80 -17.32 -13.92
C GLY A 155 16.32 -17.33 -13.91
N GLN A 156 16.96 -16.20 -14.16
CA GLN A 156 18.41 -16.10 -14.14
C GLN A 156 18.88 -15.76 -12.72
N LYS A 157 19.69 -16.64 -12.13
CA LYS A 157 20.25 -16.48 -10.78
C LYS A 157 20.90 -15.10 -10.65
N ASN A 158 20.51 -14.33 -9.63
CA ASN A 158 20.97 -12.98 -9.33
C ASN A 158 20.52 -11.87 -10.31
N LEU A 159 19.42 -12.04 -11.08
CA LEU A 159 18.88 -10.98 -11.94
C LEU A 159 17.54 -10.44 -11.44
N ILE A 160 16.43 -11.15 -11.66
CA ILE A 160 15.08 -10.67 -11.32
C ILE A 160 14.22 -11.87 -10.88
N GLY A 161 13.72 -11.83 -9.64
CA GLY A 161 12.71 -12.75 -9.11
C GLY A 161 11.29 -12.19 -9.28
N PRO A 162 10.24 -13.03 -9.23
CA PRO A 162 8.86 -12.56 -9.29
C PRO A 162 8.43 -12.01 -7.93
N ASP A 163 7.93 -10.75 -7.91
CA ASP A 163 7.28 -10.22 -6.72
C ASP A 163 6.09 -11.10 -6.30
N PHE A 164 5.81 -11.17 -4.99
CA PHE A 164 4.86 -12.14 -4.47
C PHE A 164 4.19 -11.69 -3.17
N PHE A 165 3.03 -12.29 -2.92
CA PHE A 165 2.37 -12.25 -1.63
C PHE A 165 2.80 -13.45 -0.79
N ALA A 166 3.35 -13.21 0.40
CA ALA A 166 3.54 -14.26 1.39
C ALA A 166 2.28 -14.35 2.26
N VAL A 167 1.72 -15.54 2.41
CA VAL A 167 0.61 -15.80 3.34
C VAL A 167 1.20 -16.51 4.55
N VAL A 168 1.18 -15.84 5.70
CA VAL A 168 1.75 -16.31 6.97
C VAL A 168 0.61 -16.63 7.92
N ASP A 169 0.59 -17.84 8.47
CA ASP A 169 -0.43 -18.22 9.45
C ASP A 169 -0.13 -17.59 10.82
N VAL A 170 -1.10 -16.82 11.34
CA VAL A 170 -1.02 -16.13 12.64
C VAL A 170 -2.06 -16.64 13.64
N THR A 171 -2.57 -17.84 13.41
CA THR A 171 -3.52 -18.54 14.28
C THR A 171 -2.80 -19.11 15.51
N LYS A 172 -2.92 -18.43 16.66
CA LYS A 172 -2.27 -18.90 17.90
C LYS A 172 -2.71 -20.33 18.24
N GLY A 173 -1.73 -21.20 18.49
CA GLY A 173 -1.95 -22.63 18.81
C GLY A 173 -1.97 -23.57 17.59
N ALA A 174 -2.07 -23.04 16.37
CA ALA A 174 -1.92 -23.85 15.16
C ALA A 174 -0.47 -24.34 15.01
N LYS A 175 -0.27 -25.51 14.40
CA LYS A 175 1.09 -26.04 14.11
C LYS A 175 1.83 -25.22 13.03
N SER A 176 1.06 -24.49 12.24
CA SER A 176 1.48 -23.57 11.18
C SER A 176 1.73 -22.15 11.70
N TYR A 177 1.45 -21.85 12.97
CA TYR A 177 1.68 -20.53 13.55
C TYR A 177 3.11 -20.04 13.29
N GLY A 178 3.24 -18.84 12.71
CA GLY A 178 4.53 -18.27 12.34
C GLY A 178 5.17 -18.91 11.11
N LYS A 179 4.42 -19.56 10.22
CA LYS A 179 4.97 -20.16 9.00
C LYS A 179 4.36 -19.57 7.74
N VAL A 180 5.17 -19.49 6.69
CA VAL A 180 4.70 -19.15 5.35
C VAL A 180 4.00 -20.38 4.75
N VAL A 181 2.67 -20.32 4.68
CA VAL A 181 1.84 -21.43 4.17
C VAL A 181 1.55 -21.34 2.68
N ASN A 182 1.74 -20.16 2.09
CA ASN A 182 1.65 -19.95 0.65
C ASN A 182 2.56 -18.78 0.21
N THR A 183 3.14 -18.90 -0.97
CA THR A 183 3.65 -17.74 -1.71
C THR A 183 2.94 -17.62 -3.06
N ALA A 184 2.30 -16.49 -3.30
CA ALA A 184 1.55 -16.22 -4.53
C ALA A 184 2.31 -15.20 -5.39
N THR A 185 3.03 -15.69 -6.40
CA THR A 185 3.83 -14.83 -7.30
C THR A 185 2.95 -14.16 -8.33
N VAL A 186 3.28 -12.93 -8.72
CA VAL A 186 2.56 -12.22 -9.80
C VAL A 186 3.38 -12.17 -11.10
N GLY A 187 2.69 -11.93 -12.21
CA GLY A 187 3.31 -11.59 -13.48
C GLY A 187 2.27 -11.16 -14.52
N PRO A 188 2.68 -10.83 -15.76
CA PRO A 188 4.04 -10.85 -16.29
C PRO A 188 4.93 -9.68 -15.85
N LEU A 189 4.41 -8.74 -15.05
CA LEU A 189 5.21 -7.61 -14.58
C LEU A 189 6.20 -8.07 -13.50
N VAL A 190 7.37 -7.46 -13.52
CA VAL A 190 8.46 -7.67 -12.57
C VAL A 190 9.03 -6.34 -12.15
N GLU A 191 9.76 -6.35 -11.03
CA GLU A 191 10.29 -5.12 -10.43
C GLU A 191 9.16 -4.12 -10.13
N ASN A 192 8.03 -4.63 -9.64
CA ASN A 192 6.87 -3.81 -9.33
C ASN A 192 7.16 -2.82 -8.20
N GLU A 193 8.14 -3.15 -7.35
CA GLU A 193 8.34 -2.51 -6.05
C GLU A 193 7.08 -2.64 -5.17
N PRO A 194 6.84 -3.83 -4.59
CA PRO A 194 5.76 -4.05 -3.66
C PRO A 194 5.75 -3.03 -2.54
N HIS A 195 4.66 -2.25 -2.44
CA HIS A 195 4.56 -1.14 -1.50
C HIS A 195 3.32 -1.24 -0.63
N HIS A 196 2.42 -0.26 -0.62
CA HIS A 196 1.26 -0.26 0.27
C HIS A 196 0.10 -1.14 -0.25
N MET A 197 -0.63 -1.66 0.73
CA MET A 197 -2.00 -2.18 0.58
C MET A 197 -2.94 -1.27 1.37
N GLN A 198 -4.21 -1.66 1.55
CA GLN A 198 -5.06 -0.98 2.53
C GLN A 198 -4.58 -1.17 3.98
N TYR A 199 -5.09 -0.38 4.93
CA TYR A 199 -4.65 -0.39 6.34
C TYR A 199 -5.35 -1.44 7.21
N LEU A 200 -6.57 -1.83 6.84
CA LEU A 200 -7.42 -2.79 7.54
C LEU A 200 -8.17 -3.63 6.51
N TRP A 201 -8.53 -4.85 6.88
CA TRP A 201 -9.40 -5.70 6.07
C TRP A 201 -10.72 -5.94 6.79
N HIS A 202 -11.82 -5.87 6.05
CA HIS A 202 -13.15 -6.24 6.51
C HIS A 202 -13.67 -7.44 5.72
N LYS A 203 -14.62 -8.16 6.31
CA LYS A 203 -15.25 -9.31 5.63
C LYS A 203 -15.76 -8.93 4.24
N GLY A 204 -15.41 -9.70 3.22
CA GLY A 204 -15.78 -9.46 1.82
C GLY A 204 -14.91 -8.44 1.08
N ASP A 205 -13.93 -7.82 1.74
CA ASP A 205 -12.97 -6.95 1.07
C ASP A 205 -12.00 -7.76 0.20
N ASN A 206 -11.71 -7.20 -0.98
CA ASN A 206 -10.53 -7.60 -1.75
C ASN A 206 -9.31 -6.83 -1.23
N ILE A 207 -8.11 -7.38 -1.42
CA ILE A 207 -6.86 -6.65 -1.18
C ILE A 207 -6.51 -5.82 -2.41
N PHE A 208 -6.27 -4.52 -2.22
CA PHE A 208 -5.73 -3.62 -3.24
C PHE A 208 -4.26 -3.40 -2.92
N ALA A 209 -3.37 -3.74 -3.87
CA ALA A 209 -1.92 -3.72 -3.65
C ALA A 209 -1.19 -2.96 -4.75
N GLY A 210 -0.44 -1.92 -4.37
CA GLY A 210 0.32 -1.08 -5.29
C GLY A 210 1.64 -1.70 -5.72
N GLY A 211 1.91 -1.62 -7.03
CA GLY A 211 3.24 -1.77 -7.63
C GLY A 211 3.80 -0.38 -7.94
N LEU A 212 4.66 0.11 -7.05
CA LEU A 212 5.09 1.51 -7.03
C LEU A 212 5.93 1.91 -8.27
N PHE A 213 6.71 0.98 -8.85
CA PHE A 213 7.53 1.25 -10.04
C PHE A 213 6.83 0.94 -11.35
N THR A 214 5.95 -0.07 -11.37
CA THR A 214 5.23 -0.51 -12.57
C THR A 214 3.91 0.22 -12.77
N ASP A 215 3.49 1.01 -11.77
CA ASP A 215 2.28 1.82 -11.81
C ASP A 215 1.02 0.98 -12.02
N VAL A 216 0.90 -0.06 -11.20
CA VAL A 216 -0.22 -1.00 -11.24
C VAL A 216 -0.84 -1.17 -9.87
N THR A 217 -2.15 -1.39 -9.85
CA THR A 217 -2.86 -1.91 -8.66
C THR A 217 -3.30 -3.33 -8.93
N TYR A 218 -2.85 -4.28 -8.12
CA TYR A 218 -3.39 -5.64 -8.10
C TYR A 218 -4.59 -5.72 -7.17
N VAL A 219 -5.64 -6.44 -7.58
CA VAL A 219 -6.82 -6.70 -6.75
C VAL A 219 -6.95 -8.19 -6.48
N LEU A 220 -6.83 -8.59 -5.22
CA LEU A 220 -6.82 -9.98 -4.80
C LEU A 220 -8.07 -10.35 -4.01
N ASP A 221 -8.63 -11.50 -4.34
CA ASP A 221 -9.68 -12.14 -3.57
C ASP A 221 -9.05 -13.02 -2.47
N THR A 222 -9.52 -12.85 -1.23
CA THR A 222 -9.08 -13.57 -0.03
C THR A 222 -10.11 -14.57 0.51
N SER A 223 -11.23 -14.77 -0.19
CA SER A 223 -12.34 -15.63 0.27
C SER A 223 -11.95 -17.11 0.41
N GLN A 224 -10.87 -17.55 -0.24
CA GLN A 224 -10.36 -18.92 -0.23
C GLN A 224 -8.94 -19.04 0.35
N LEU A 225 -8.61 -18.20 1.33
CA LEU A 225 -7.33 -18.29 2.04
C LEU A 225 -7.03 -19.72 2.52
N PRO A 226 -5.76 -20.15 2.50
CA PRO A 226 -4.56 -19.37 2.20
C PRO A 226 -4.29 -19.17 0.69
N LYS A 227 -5.15 -19.68 -0.21
CA LYS A 227 -5.05 -19.40 -1.66
C LYS A 227 -5.51 -17.97 -1.93
N LEU A 228 -4.75 -17.24 -2.74
CA LEU A 228 -5.13 -15.93 -3.27
C LEU A 228 -5.57 -16.06 -4.73
N GLN A 229 -6.57 -15.31 -5.15
CA GLN A 229 -6.97 -15.22 -6.55
C GLN A 229 -6.81 -13.80 -7.07
N LEU A 230 -6.30 -13.64 -8.28
CA LEU A 230 -6.25 -12.34 -8.95
C LEU A 230 -7.64 -12.04 -9.50
N LYS A 231 -8.33 -11.08 -8.88
CA LYS A 231 -9.68 -10.67 -9.26
C LYS A 231 -9.67 -9.60 -10.34
N GLY A 232 -8.67 -8.73 -10.30
CA GLY A 232 -8.50 -7.70 -11.31
C GLY A 232 -7.16 -6.99 -11.20
N ILE A 233 -6.91 -6.12 -12.17
CA ILE A 233 -5.70 -5.31 -12.26
C ILE A 233 -6.05 -3.94 -12.84
N ASN A 234 -5.48 -2.90 -12.25
CA ASN A 234 -5.50 -1.54 -12.78
C ASN A 234 -4.13 -1.24 -13.38
N LEU A 235 -4.10 -0.87 -14.67
CA LEU A 235 -2.88 -0.57 -15.40
C LEU A 235 -2.65 0.95 -15.50
N PRO A 236 -1.44 1.42 -15.85
CA PRO A 236 -1.20 2.85 -16.08
C PRO A 236 -2.17 3.46 -17.11
N THR A 237 -2.57 2.64 -18.10
CA THR A 237 -3.54 3.04 -19.13
C THR A 237 -4.97 3.25 -18.62
N ASP A 238 -5.28 2.77 -17.42
CA ASP A 238 -6.60 2.87 -16.78
C ASP A 238 -6.71 4.11 -15.85
N THR A 239 -5.57 4.70 -15.44
CA THR A 239 -5.46 5.90 -14.58
C THR A 239 -4.46 6.89 -15.18
N LEU A 240 -4.85 7.55 -16.28
CA LEU A 240 -3.93 8.37 -17.07
C LEU A 240 -3.46 9.65 -16.35
N CYS A 241 -4.21 10.13 -15.36
CA CYS A 241 -3.93 11.39 -14.67
C CYS A 241 -3.01 11.25 -13.46
N GLY A 242 -2.77 10.03 -13.00
CA GLY A 242 -1.92 9.68 -11.88
C GLY A 242 -0.92 8.62 -12.26
N SER A 243 0.10 8.47 -11.44
CA SER A 243 0.97 7.30 -11.48
C SER A 243 1.46 7.00 -10.07
N VAL A 244 2.18 5.89 -9.89
CA VAL A 244 2.80 5.51 -8.60
C VAL A 244 1.70 5.32 -7.54
N PRO A 245 0.89 4.25 -7.68
CA PRO A 245 -0.14 3.93 -6.71
C PRO A 245 0.54 3.57 -5.39
N ASP A 246 0.06 4.20 -4.34
CA ASP A 246 0.64 4.12 -3.03
C ASP A 246 -0.34 3.43 -2.09
N ALA A 247 -1.09 4.16 -1.26
CA ALA A 247 -1.96 3.60 -0.23
C ALA A 247 -3.45 3.54 -0.63
N TYR A 248 -4.21 2.69 0.08
CA TYR A 248 -5.63 2.47 -0.18
C TYR A 248 -6.49 2.55 1.08
N TRP A 249 -7.72 3.03 0.90
CA TRP A 249 -8.79 2.92 1.89
C TRP A 249 -10.01 2.24 1.27
N VAL A 250 -10.36 1.06 1.76
CA VAL A 250 -11.55 0.33 1.31
C VAL A 250 -12.76 0.81 2.10
N THR A 251 -13.82 1.17 1.39
CA THR A 251 -15.08 1.64 1.99
C THR A 251 -16.07 0.48 2.15
N LYS A 252 -17.14 0.69 2.92
CA LYS A 252 -18.20 -0.30 3.20
C LYS A 252 -18.92 -0.90 1.98
N ASP A 253 -18.71 -0.34 0.80
CA ASP A 253 -19.19 -0.88 -0.48
C ASP A 253 -18.14 -1.75 -1.20
N HIS A 254 -17.06 -2.14 -0.51
CA HIS A 254 -15.95 -2.99 -0.96
C HIS A 254 -15.14 -2.44 -2.15
N LYS A 255 -15.24 -1.13 -2.36
CA LYS A 255 -14.48 -0.36 -3.35
C LYS A 255 -13.39 0.45 -2.65
N ALA A 256 -12.34 0.84 -3.36
CA ALA A 256 -11.20 1.54 -2.76
C ALA A 256 -11.09 2.99 -3.21
N TYR A 257 -10.66 3.87 -2.32
CA TYR A 257 -9.90 5.06 -2.72
C TYR A 257 -8.41 4.72 -2.70
N GLY A 258 -7.70 4.98 -3.78
CA GLY A 258 -6.24 4.84 -3.87
C GLY A 258 -5.59 6.21 -4.05
N THR A 259 -4.46 6.44 -3.40
CA THR A 259 -3.60 7.58 -3.67
C THR A 259 -2.59 7.23 -4.74
N TYR A 260 -2.49 8.09 -5.75
CA TYR A 260 -1.50 7.98 -6.81
C TYR A 260 -0.57 9.18 -6.65
N MET A 261 0.60 8.92 -6.08
CA MET A 261 1.52 9.98 -5.66
C MET A 261 2.04 10.80 -6.84
N GLY A 262 2.24 10.14 -7.97
CA GLY A 262 2.86 10.68 -9.17
C GLY A 262 1.86 11.38 -10.09
N GLY A 263 2.38 12.34 -10.86
CA GLY A 263 1.61 12.98 -11.93
C GLY A 263 1.27 12.04 -13.10
N PRO A 264 0.58 12.55 -14.14
CA PRO A 264 0.14 11.76 -15.28
C PRO A 264 1.31 11.06 -15.94
N ASP A 265 1.11 9.83 -16.43
CA ASP A 265 2.13 9.03 -17.12
C ASP A 265 2.92 9.83 -18.17
N VAL A 266 2.19 10.65 -18.93
CA VAL A 266 2.76 11.53 -19.95
C VAL A 266 2.67 12.99 -19.48
N PRO A 267 3.78 13.77 -19.56
CA PRO A 267 3.74 15.18 -19.19
C PRO A 267 2.80 15.98 -20.08
N GLY A 268 2.02 16.89 -19.48
CA GLY A 268 1.06 17.72 -20.21
C GLY A 268 -0.28 17.89 -19.49
N PRO A 269 -1.31 18.38 -20.20
CA PRO A 269 -2.66 18.47 -19.65
C PRO A 269 -3.29 17.08 -19.47
N CYS A 270 -3.80 16.79 -18.28
CA CYS A 270 -4.69 15.66 -18.03
C CYS A 270 -6.11 16.14 -17.72
N THR A 271 -7.12 15.41 -18.23
CA THR A 271 -8.54 15.71 -18.00
C THR A 271 -9.11 14.67 -17.05
N TYR A 272 -9.53 15.12 -15.88
CA TYR A 272 -10.08 14.29 -14.82
C TYR A 272 -11.54 13.93 -15.09
N THR A 273 -12.10 13.00 -14.32
CA THR A 273 -13.48 12.51 -14.50
C THR A 273 -14.54 13.62 -14.39
N ASP A 274 -14.26 14.66 -13.60
CA ASP A 274 -15.13 15.84 -13.46
C ASP A 274 -15.04 16.84 -14.64
N GLY A 275 -14.19 16.56 -15.62
CA GLY A 275 -13.91 17.41 -16.78
C GLY A 275 -12.93 18.56 -16.50
N SER A 276 -12.41 18.68 -15.27
CA SER A 276 -11.38 19.64 -14.96
C SER A 276 -10.02 19.19 -15.53
N VAL A 277 -9.12 20.15 -15.74
CA VAL A 277 -7.79 19.89 -16.34
C VAL A 277 -6.69 20.36 -15.40
N ARG A 278 -5.63 19.58 -15.25
CA ARG A 278 -4.37 20.00 -14.61
C ARG A 278 -3.19 19.71 -15.54
N ILE A 279 -2.13 20.51 -15.40
CA ILE A 279 -0.88 20.26 -16.12
C ILE A 279 0.03 19.48 -15.18
N GLY A 280 0.45 18.28 -15.61
CA GLY A 280 1.43 17.47 -14.91
C GLY A 280 2.79 17.44 -15.61
N ASN A 281 3.84 17.15 -14.85
CA ASN A 281 5.22 17.07 -15.34
C ASN A 281 5.66 15.62 -15.66
N GLY A 282 4.71 14.69 -15.77
CA GLY A 282 4.93 13.30 -16.24
C GLY A 282 5.02 12.28 -15.11
N PHE A 283 5.18 11.00 -15.49
CA PHE A 283 5.29 9.83 -14.60
C PHE A 283 6.08 10.07 -13.31
N ALA A 284 5.54 9.66 -12.16
CA ALA A 284 6.12 9.86 -10.83
C ALA A 284 6.36 11.34 -10.46
N GLY A 285 5.82 12.28 -11.22
CA GLY A 285 6.00 13.71 -11.01
C GLY A 285 4.91 14.31 -10.13
N SER A 286 4.49 15.53 -10.44
CA SER A 286 3.38 16.26 -9.83
C SER A 286 2.43 16.81 -10.92
N PRO A 287 1.17 17.12 -10.60
CA PRO A 287 0.47 16.74 -9.38
C PRO A 287 -0.02 15.29 -9.45
N GLY A 288 0.04 14.56 -8.35
CA GLY A 288 -0.69 13.29 -8.21
C GLY A 288 -2.19 13.48 -8.01
N GLU A 289 -2.88 12.40 -7.63
CA GLU A 289 -4.33 12.36 -7.57
C GLU A 289 -4.91 11.35 -6.57
N LEU A 290 -6.24 11.44 -6.37
CA LEU A 290 -7.02 10.43 -5.69
C LEU A 290 -7.85 9.67 -6.73
N VAL A 291 -7.75 8.35 -6.72
CA VAL A 291 -8.48 7.47 -7.63
C VAL A 291 -9.53 6.68 -6.86
N ARG A 292 -10.75 6.62 -7.39
CA ARG A 292 -11.80 5.71 -6.94
C ARG A 292 -11.78 4.46 -7.81
N LEU A 293 -11.60 3.30 -7.20
CA LEU A 293 -11.56 1.99 -7.86
C LEU A 293 -12.79 1.17 -7.47
N ASP A 294 -13.34 0.40 -8.41
CA ASP A 294 -14.35 -0.61 -8.09
C ASP A 294 -13.74 -1.86 -7.41
N GLU A 295 -14.58 -2.83 -7.04
CA GLU A 295 -14.16 -4.06 -6.36
C GLU A 295 -13.23 -4.97 -7.20
N ASN A 296 -13.05 -4.68 -8.49
CA ASN A 296 -12.15 -5.38 -9.42
C ASN A 296 -10.98 -4.50 -9.84
N GLY A 297 -10.81 -3.31 -9.25
CA GLY A 297 -9.71 -2.39 -9.57
C GLY A 297 -9.96 -1.55 -10.81
N LYS A 298 -11.18 -1.49 -11.35
CA LYS A 298 -11.47 -0.58 -12.46
C LYS A 298 -11.63 0.84 -11.96
N THR A 299 -11.02 1.79 -12.66
CA THR A 299 -11.17 3.23 -12.41
C THR A 299 -12.62 3.68 -12.57
N ILE A 300 -13.21 4.18 -11.49
CA ILE A 300 -14.52 4.85 -11.46
C ILE A 300 -14.34 6.36 -11.62
N ALA A 301 -13.39 6.94 -10.88
CA ALA A 301 -13.11 8.36 -10.92
C ALA A 301 -11.64 8.68 -10.64
N GLU A 302 -11.09 9.60 -11.41
CA GLU A 302 -9.82 10.29 -11.20
C GLU A 302 -10.12 11.70 -10.69
N ALA A 303 -9.61 12.06 -9.52
CA ALA A 303 -9.87 13.35 -8.88
C ALA A 303 -8.56 14.13 -8.62
N PRO A 304 -8.43 15.37 -9.13
CA PRO A 304 -7.18 16.10 -9.06
C PRO A 304 -6.84 16.48 -7.62
N ALA A 305 -5.68 16.06 -7.14
CA ALA A 305 -5.19 16.51 -5.85
C ALA A 305 -4.77 17.99 -5.92
N ALA A 306 -4.27 18.48 -7.05
CA ALA A 306 -3.91 19.90 -7.19
C ALA A 306 -5.12 20.84 -7.30
N THR A 307 -5.03 21.98 -6.61
CA THR A 307 -5.97 23.09 -6.83
C THR A 307 -5.82 23.74 -8.22
N THR A 308 -6.74 24.63 -8.59
CA THR A 308 -6.67 25.40 -9.85
C THR A 308 -5.77 26.62 -9.78
N LYS A 309 -5.18 26.89 -8.61
CA LYS A 309 -4.26 28.01 -8.35
C LYS A 309 -2.96 27.44 -7.81
N ALA A 310 -1.92 28.27 -7.74
CA ALA A 310 -0.71 27.88 -7.03
C ALA A 310 -1.09 27.61 -5.56
N GLU A 311 -0.72 26.44 -5.03
CA GLU A 311 -1.08 26.02 -3.67
C GLU A 311 -0.28 26.78 -2.61
N THR A 312 0.84 27.39 -2.99
CA THR A 312 1.73 28.01 -2.03
C THR A 312 2.57 29.13 -2.63
N GLU A 313 2.92 30.09 -1.78
CA GLU A 313 4.08 30.97 -1.96
C GLU A 313 5.36 30.37 -1.33
N GLN A 314 5.22 29.31 -0.52
CA GLN A 314 6.32 28.52 0.04
C GLN A 314 6.92 27.61 -1.04
N ARG A 315 8.03 26.93 -0.71
CA ARG A 315 8.72 26.07 -1.67
C ARG A 315 8.08 24.68 -1.70
N CYS A 316 7.31 24.40 -2.75
CA CYS A 316 6.92 23.08 -3.22
C CYS A 316 7.49 22.91 -4.63
N ASP A 317 8.74 22.43 -4.68
CA ASP A 317 9.47 22.30 -5.93
C ASP A 317 8.93 21.10 -6.72
N SER A 318 9.02 21.15 -8.05
CA SER A 318 8.71 20.01 -8.92
C SER A 318 9.79 19.89 -9.97
N ILE A 319 10.12 18.66 -10.40
CA ILE A 319 11.19 18.43 -11.36
C ILE A 319 10.67 17.47 -12.46
N PRO A 320 10.45 17.96 -13.69
CA PRO A 320 10.55 19.36 -14.16
C PRO A 320 9.58 20.32 -13.46
N LEU A 321 9.91 21.62 -13.45
CA LEU A 321 9.06 22.65 -12.84
C LEU A 321 7.72 22.77 -13.57
N LEU A 322 6.65 22.89 -12.78
CA LEU A 322 5.31 23.19 -13.26
C LEU A 322 5.08 24.71 -13.35
N SER A 323 4.19 25.13 -14.26
CA SER A 323 3.79 26.53 -14.39
C SER A 323 2.94 27.02 -13.22
N LEU A 324 2.20 26.12 -12.57
CA LEU A 324 1.49 26.36 -11.32
C LEU A 324 2.13 25.47 -10.24
N PRO A 325 2.85 26.05 -9.27
CA PRO A 325 3.43 25.30 -8.16
C PRO A 325 2.35 24.57 -7.35
N THR A 326 2.64 23.33 -6.99
CA THR A 326 1.74 22.43 -6.27
C THR A 326 2.55 21.54 -5.33
N CYS A 327 1.96 21.19 -4.20
CA CYS A 327 2.52 20.21 -3.27
C CYS A 327 1.85 18.84 -3.44
N ALA A 328 1.02 18.66 -4.46
CA ALA A 328 0.16 17.49 -4.67
C ALA A 328 0.96 16.25 -5.04
N ASN A 329 1.27 15.44 -4.04
CA ASN A 329 1.81 14.09 -4.14
C ASN A 329 1.17 13.25 -3.03
N PRO A 330 -0.14 12.95 -3.15
CA PRO A 330 -0.90 12.32 -2.09
C PRO A 330 -0.33 10.95 -1.74
N HIS A 331 -0.21 10.63 -0.45
CA HIS A 331 0.43 9.42 0.08
C HIS A 331 -0.54 8.68 1.00
N GLY A 332 -0.43 8.82 2.33
CA GLY A 332 -1.31 8.16 3.27
C GLY A 332 -2.78 8.57 3.07
N VAL A 333 -3.71 7.64 3.30
CA VAL A 333 -5.15 7.87 3.04
C VAL A 333 -6.05 7.20 4.07
N GLN A 334 -6.99 7.95 4.66
CA GLN A 334 -8.05 7.39 5.49
C GLN A 334 -9.38 8.12 5.30
N ALA A 335 -10.49 7.41 5.42
CA ALA A 335 -11.83 7.97 5.26
C ALA A 335 -12.71 7.80 6.50
N ARG A 336 -13.57 8.79 6.73
CA ARG A 336 -14.70 8.76 7.65
C ARG A 336 -15.99 8.85 6.86
N GLU A 337 -16.49 7.69 6.44
CA GLU A 337 -17.74 7.60 5.66
C GLU A 337 -18.96 8.13 6.42
N ASP A 338 -18.96 8.13 7.75
CA ASP A 338 -20.01 8.74 8.56
C ASP A 338 -19.93 10.28 8.60
N LEU A 339 -18.80 10.86 8.21
CA LEU A 339 -18.54 12.29 8.13
C LEU A 339 -18.42 12.80 6.68
N ASP A 340 -18.65 11.93 5.69
CA ASP A 340 -18.46 12.23 4.27
C ASP A 340 -17.10 12.88 3.95
N THR A 341 -16.05 12.52 4.71
CA THR A 341 -14.71 13.12 4.59
C THR A 341 -13.65 12.05 4.38
N LEU A 342 -12.73 12.31 3.45
CA LEU A 342 -11.48 11.56 3.29
C LEU A 342 -10.29 12.50 3.47
N VAL A 343 -9.21 12.00 4.05
CA VAL A 343 -7.98 12.75 4.35
C VAL A 343 -6.81 12.07 3.66
N THR A 344 -5.93 12.86 3.02
CA THR A 344 -4.65 12.37 2.48
C THR A 344 -3.49 13.27 2.88
N SER A 345 -2.35 12.72 3.28
CA SER A 345 -1.08 13.46 3.38
C SER A 345 -0.46 13.66 1.99
N ASP A 346 0.51 14.56 1.86
CA ASP A 346 1.45 14.58 0.75
C ASP A 346 2.88 14.31 1.25
N TYR A 347 3.59 13.34 0.66
CA TYR A 347 4.91 12.93 1.14
C TYR A 347 6.06 13.58 0.35
N ASN A 348 6.23 13.21 -0.91
CA ASN A 348 7.35 13.64 -1.75
C ASN A 348 6.99 13.49 -3.23
N GLU A 349 7.65 14.25 -4.13
CA GLU A 349 7.56 13.97 -5.57
C GLU A 349 8.30 12.65 -5.89
N PRO A 350 7.58 11.56 -6.23
CA PRO A 350 8.13 10.21 -6.18
C PRO A 350 9.26 9.96 -7.18
N ARG A 351 9.32 10.71 -8.29
CA ARG A 351 10.40 10.66 -9.29
C ARG A 351 11.79 10.78 -8.65
N ASN A 352 11.90 11.51 -7.55
CA ASN A 352 13.15 11.78 -6.84
C ASN A 352 13.49 10.71 -5.80
N ILE A 353 12.61 9.74 -5.59
CA ILE A 353 12.80 8.55 -4.77
C ILE A 353 13.09 7.37 -5.70
N ILE A 354 12.29 7.20 -6.75
CA ILE A 354 12.23 5.93 -7.50
C ILE A 354 13.13 5.93 -8.75
N LEU A 355 13.27 7.07 -9.44
CA LEU A 355 14.04 7.12 -10.71
C LEU A 355 15.48 7.59 -10.54
N ASN A 356 15.78 8.39 -9.51
CA ASN A 356 17.09 9.01 -9.35
C ASN A 356 17.74 8.60 -8.01
N PRO A 357 18.76 7.72 -8.01
CA PRO A 357 19.48 7.35 -6.80
C PRO A 357 20.45 8.44 -6.29
N VAL A 358 20.49 9.61 -6.93
CA VAL A 358 21.29 10.76 -6.47
C VAL A 358 20.50 11.56 -5.43
N GLN A 359 21.22 12.16 -4.47
CA GLN A 359 20.69 13.11 -3.49
C GLN A 359 19.61 14.02 -4.11
N PRO A 360 18.42 14.14 -3.49
CA PRO A 360 17.34 14.93 -4.04
C PRO A 360 17.80 16.37 -4.28
N LEU A 361 17.54 16.87 -5.47
CA LEU A 361 18.03 18.18 -5.94
C LEU A 361 17.49 19.35 -5.10
N SER A 362 16.45 19.13 -4.31
CA SER A 362 15.89 20.09 -3.38
C SER A 362 15.28 19.41 -2.14
N SER A 363 15.44 20.06 -0.97
CA SER A 363 14.73 19.66 0.26
C SER A 363 13.23 19.87 0.18
N TYR A 364 12.76 20.71 -0.75
CA TYR A 364 11.38 21.15 -0.89
C TYR A 364 10.54 20.28 -1.84
N LEU A 365 11.11 19.17 -2.31
CA LEU A 365 10.37 18.07 -2.93
C LEU A 365 9.53 17.32 -1.89
N ARG A 366 9.98 17.33 -0.63
CA ARG A 366 9.25 16.78 0.52
C ARG A 366 8.14 17.72 0.94
N ARG A 367 6.91 17.22 0.87
CA ARG A 367 5.69 18.00 0.96
C ARG A 367 5.28 18.18 2.42
N PRO A 368 4.72 19.35 2.79
CA PRO A 368 4.25 19.63 4.14
C PRO A 368 2.72 19.75 4.20
N THR A 369 1.99 19.12 3.30
CA THR A 369 0.56 19.36 3.11
C THR A 369 -0.29 18.15 3.44
N VAL A 370 -1.52 18.44 3.90
CA VAL A 370 -2.59 17.46 4.10
C VAL A 370 -3.84 17.97 3.39
N ARG A 371 -4.54 17.08 2.70
CA ARG A 371 -5.70 17.36 1.85
C ARG A 371 -6.94 16.72 2.43
N PHE A 372 -8.05 17.43 2.29
CA PHE A 372 -9.37 16.98 2.72
C PHE A 372 -10.28 16.90 1.52
N TRP A 373 -11.04 15.83 1.45
CA TRP A 373 -11.89 15.47 0.32
C TRP A 373 -13.33 15.30 0.79
N ASP A 374 -14.26 15.89 0.07
CA ASP A 374 -15.69 15.61 0.19
C ASP A 374 -16.01 14.32 -0.57
N ILE A 375 -16.52 13.32 0.16
CA ILE A 375 -16.92 12.02 -0.36
C ILE A 375 -18.41 11.72 -0.18
N SER A 376 -19.24 12.76 0.03
CA SER A 376 -20.70 12.63 0.12
C SER A 376 -21.31 11.99 -1.14
N GLU A 377 -20.70 12.21 -2.30
CA GLU A 377 -20.85 11.38 -3.49
C GLU A 377 -19.60 10.48 -3.62
N LYS A 378 -19.64 9.27 -3.06
CA LYS A 378 -18.47 8.36 -2.97
C LYS A 378 -17.73 8.11 -4.29
N ASP A 379 -18.49 7.99 -5.38
CA ASP A 379 -17.92 7.73 -6.70
C ASP A 379 -17.47 9.02 -7.44
N LYS A 380 -17.49 10.18 -6.75
CA LYS A 380 -17.03 11.48 -7.27
C LYS A 380 -16.38 12.32 -6.16
N PRO A 381 -15.25 11.84 -5.60
CA PRO A 381 -14.56 12.59 -4.56
C PRO A 381 -14.13 13.97 -5.06
N LYS A 382 -14.24 14.99 -4.20
CA LYS A 382 -13.85 16.37 -4.55
C LYS A 382 -12.88 16.91 -3.51
N LEU A 383 -11.77 17.46 -3.97
CA LEU A 383 -10.85 18.19 -3.11
C LEU A 383 -11.59 19.39 -2.48
N LYS A 384 -11.72 19.38 -1.15
CA LYS A 384 -12.37 20.43 -0.36
C LYS A 384 -11.37 21.51 0.03
N SER A 385 -10.25 21.11 0.64
CA SER A 385 -9.23 22.03 1.15
C SER A 385 -7.85 21.40 1.18
N VAL A 386 -6.82 22.24 1.05
CA VAL A 386 -5.42 21.88 1.25
C VAL A 386 -4.90 22.70 2.42
N THR A 387 -4.24 22.03 3.36
CA THR A 387 -3.72 22.64 4.59
C THR A 387 -2.23 22.34 4.72
N PHE A 388 -1.50 23.28 5.31
CA PHE A 388 -0.06 23.13 5.54
C PHE A 388 0.17 22.78 7.01
N LEU A 389 1.00 21.78 7.25
CA LEU A 389 1.55 21.52 8.57
C LEU A 389 2.47 22.70 8.93
N PRO A 390 2.29 23.33 10.12
CA PRO A 390 3.17 24.42 10.54
C PRO A 390 4.57 23.88 10.89
N ASP A 391 5.60 24.72 10.75
CA ASP A 391 6.89 24.44 11.38
C ASP A 391 6.76 24.55 12.90
N GLY A 392 7.58 23.77 13.60
CA GLY A 392 7.66 23.78 15.06
C GLY A 392 8.74 24.71 15.59
N PRO A 393 9.12 24.57 16.86
CA PRO A 393 10.11 25.44 17.50
C PRO A 393 11.57 25.04 17.22
N ARG A 394 11.82 23.87 16.60
CA ARG A 394 13.18 23.48 16.18
C ARG A 394 13.58 24.27 14.95
N LYS A 395 14.89 24.25 14.73
CA LYS A 395 15.48 24.62 13.45
C LYS A 395 16.15 23.38 12.89
N GLY A 396 15.68 22.92 11.73
CA GLY A 396 16.23 21.77 11.04
C GLY A 396 17.74 21.90 10.82
N ARG A 397 18.47 20.80 11.02
CA ARG A 397 19.89 20.67 10.61
C ARG A 397 20.07 20.88 9.11
N VAL A 398 19.06 20.46 8.37
CA VAL A 398 18.87 20.68 6.94
C VAL A 398 17.40 21.02 6.72
N ALA A 399 17.08 21.70 5.62
CA ALA A 399 15.73 22.23 5.38
C ALA A 399 14.63 21.16 5.29
N HIS A 400 14.98 19.89 5.01
CA HIS A 400 14.01 18.80 5.04
C HIS A 400 13.82 18.17 6.42
N HIS A 401 14.58 18.59 7.44
CA HIS A 401 14.36 18.15 8.82
C HIS A 401 13.54 19.16 9.65
N GLU A 402 13.02 20.23 9.04
CA GLU A 402 11.98 21.06 9.67
C GLU A 402 10.75 20.20 9.94
N GLU A 403 10.03 20.46 11.03
CA GLU A 403 9.01 19.57 11.59
C GLU A 403 7.89 19.26 10.60
N SER A 404 7.61 20.16 9.66
CA SER A 404 6.50 20.02 8.72
C SER A 404 6.81 19.09 7.54
N ARG A 405 8.06 18.61 7.41
CA ARG A 405 8.55 18.08 6.14
C ARG A 405 8.35 16.59 5.97
N ALA A 406 7.89 16.22 4.78
CA ALA A 406 7.58 14.85 4.37
C ALA A 406 6.44 14.28 5.21
N ALA A 407 5.23 14.85 5.06
CA ALA A 407 4.03 14.32 5.69
C ALA A 407 3.76 12.91 5.12
N MET A 408 3.99 11.90 5.94
CA MET A 408 4.08 10.51 5.50
C MET A 408 2.70 9.87 5.51
N GLU A 409 2.24 9.39 6.65
CA GLU A 409 0.89 8.89 6.85
C GLU A 409 -0.04 9.95 7.44
N VAL A 410 -1.32 9.60 7.40
CA VAL A 410 -2.40 10.25 8.14
C VAL A 410 -3.25 9.16 8.76
N THR A 411 -3.84 9.48 9.90
CA THR A 411 -4.86 8.62 10.51
C THR A 411 -6.00 9.44 11.08
N VAL A 412 -7.20 8.89 11.04
CA VAL A 412 -8.40 9.52 11.61
C VAL A 412 -8.72 8.91 12.97
N THR A 413 -9.36 9.70 13.82
CA THR A 413 -10.14 9.13 14.94
C THR A 413 -11.31 8.31 14.39
N ASN A 414 -11.73 7.28 15.10
CA ASN A 414 -12.65 6.25 14.61
C ASN A 414 -14.03 6.29 15.29
N ARG A 415 -14.11 6.79 16.53
CA ARG A 415 -15.33 6.74 17.32
C ARG A 415 -16.36 7.81 16.92
N PRO A 416 -17.66 7.52 17.07
CA PRO A 416 -18.70 8.53 16.94
C PRO A 416 -18.44 9.72 17.87
N GLY A 417 -18.51 10.92 17.32
CA GLY A 417 -18.25 12.17 18.06
C GLY A 417 -16.78 12.61 18.08
N HIS A 418 -15.83 11.70 17.84
CA HIS A 418 -14.46 12.10 17.51
C HIS A 418 -14.41 12.40 16.02
N ARG A 419 -13.91 13.58 15.67
CA ARG A 419 -13.83 14.08 14.28
C ARG A 419 -12.41 14.50 13.91
N GLY A 420 -11.44 14.20 14.76
CA GLY A 420 -10.06 14.62 14.57
C GLY A 420 -9.27 13.69 13.66
N ALA A 421 -8.11 14.18 13.23
CA ALA A 421 -7.12 13.41 12.50
C ALA A 421 -5.71 13.78 12.97
N PHE A 422 -4.80 12.82 12.79
CA PHE A 422 -3.37 12.97 12.99
C PHE A 422 -2.64 12.90 11.66
N ALA A 423 -1.51 13.58 11.59
CA ALA A 423 -0.55 13.49 10.49
C ALA A 423 0.85 13.48 11.08
N GLU A 424 1.73 12.63 10.60
CA GLU A 424 3.13 12.61 11.00
C GLU A 424 4.06 12.91 9.86
N THR A 425 5.27 13.32 10.22
CA THR A 425 6.30 13.69 9.27
C THR A 425 7.51 12.80 9.39
N MET A 426 7.90 12.14 8.30
CA MET A 426 9.03 11.22 8.30
C MET A 426 10.34 11.95 8.58
N GLN A 427 10.60 12.99 7.81
CA GLN A 427 11.83 13.77 7.93
C GLN A 427 11.70 14.87 8.97
N GLY A 428 10.49 15.37 9.22
CA GLY A 428 10.24 16.31 10.29
C GLY A 428 10.33 15.69 11.68
N GLY A 429 9.93 14.43 11.87
CA GLY A 429 9.93 13.74 13.15
C GLY A 429 8.94 14.35 14.15
N ALA A 430 7.77 14.76 13.66
CA ALA A 430 6.72 15.40 14.44
C ALA A 430 5.36 14.76 14.14
N ILE A 431 4.44 14.83 15.11
CA ILE A 431 3.04 14.43 14.94
C ILE A 431 2.15 15.65 15.19
N TYR A 432 1.20 15.84 14.29
CA TYR A 432 0.24 16.92 14.29
C TYR A 432 -1.16 16.39 14.55
N TYR A 433 -2.02 17.24 15.12
CA TYR A 433 -3.42 16.95 15.33
C TYR A 433 -4.29 18.10 14.83
N THR A 434 -5.43 17.74 14.25
CA THR A 434 -6.56 18.66 14.02
C THR A 434 -7.81 18.04 14.64
N PRO A 435 -8.61 18.80 15.42
CA PRO A 435 -9.71 18.20 16.19
C PRO A 435 -10.98 17.92 15.38
N ASP A 436 -11.13 18.55 14.22
CA ASP A 436 -12.32 18.40 13.38
C ASP A 436 -11.96 18.50 11.89
N ILE A 437 -12.04 17.37 11.18
CA ILE A 437 -11.80 17.28 9.74
C ILE A 437 -12.99 17.79 8.90
N THR A 438 -14.14 18.05 9.52
CA THR A 438 -15.38 18.44 8.83
C THR A 438 -15.49 19.95 8.60
N VAL A 439 -14.67 20.77 9.28
CA VAL A 439 -14.63 22.21 9.05
C VAL A 439 -14.03 22.55 7.68
N ASP A 440 -14.25 23.76 7.19
CA ASP A 440 -13.81 24.17 5.85
C ASP A 440 -12.29 24.30 5.72
N GLU A 441 -11.61 24.68 6.81
CA GLU A 441 -10.16 24.81 6.87
C GLU A 441 -9.62 24.21 8.17
N PRO A 442 -9.41 22.88 8.23
CA PRO A 442 -8.81 22.25 9.40
C PRO A 442 -7.46 22.88 9.74
N LYS A 443 -7.20 23.11 11.03
CA LYS A 443 -5.95 23.71 11.51
C LYS A 443 -5.16 22.65 12.25
N TRP A 444 -3.88 22.53 11.89
CA TRP A 444 -2.95 21.59 12.47
C TRP A 444 -2.15 22.24 13.59
N GLN A 445 -1.95 21.48 14.66
CA GLN A 445 -1.05 21.82 15.76
C GLN A 445 -0.07 20.68 15.94
N GLN A 446 1.23 20.98 16.06
CA GLN A 446 2.19 19.96 16.47
C GLN A 446 1.88 19.59 17.93
N VAL A 447 1.56 18.33 18.18
CA VAL A 447 1.20 17.82 19.53
C VAL A 447 2.26 16.88 20.10
N PHE A 448 3.20 16.42 19.27
CA PHE A 448 4.28 15.55 19.70
C PHE A 448 5.53 15.73 18.81
N ASP A 449 6.71 15.46 19.39
CA ASP A 449 7.99 15.47 18.69
C ASP A 449 8.80 14.23 19.10
N LEU A 450 9.43 13.56 18.13
CA LEU A 450 10.21 12.34 18.38
C LEU A 450 11.48 12.60 19.21
N GLY A 451 11.87 13.86 19.43
CA GLY A 451 13.01 14.22 20.26
C GLY A 451 12.90 13.70 21.70
N ILE A 452 11.69 13.64 22.27
CA ILE A 452 11.46 13.07 23.60
C ILE A 452 11.73 11.56 23.63
N THR A 453 11.20 10.82 22.66
CA THR A 453 11.28 9.34 22.62
C THR A 453 12.67 8.87 22.22
N ASN A 454 13.38 9.58 21.35
CA ASN A 454 14.78 9.28 21.03
C ASN A 454 15.64 9.23 22.30
N LYS A 455 15.46 10.21 23.20
CA LYS A 455 16.15 10.23 24.50
C LYS A 455 15.69 9.14 25.48
N GLN A 456 14.41 8.79 25.46
CA GLN A 456 13.89 7.73 26.34
C GLN A 456 14.43 6.35 25.93
N VAL A 457 14.45 6.06 24.62
CA VAL A 457 14.93 4.79 24.05
C VAL A 457 16.44 4.67 24.14
N ASP A 458 17.18 5.77 23.94
CA ASP A 458 18.62 5.81 24.15
C ASP A 458 19.02 7.14 24.81
N PRO A 459 19.26 7.15 26.14
CA PRO A 459 19.70 8.35 26.86
C PRO A 459 21.04 8.93 26.39
N THR A 460 21.83 8.17 25.61
CA THR A 460 23.10 8.62 25.04
C THR A 460 22.96 9.21 23.64
N SER A 461 21.80 9.03 23.03
CA SER A 461 21.45 9.56 21.71
C SER A 461 21.20 11.06 21.76
N ASP A 462 21.15 11.64 20.57
CA ASP A 462 20.81 13.02 20.38
C ASP A 462 19.28 13.23 20.47
N ALA A 463 18.85 14.27 21.19
CA ALA A 463 17.43 14.59 21.36
C ALA A 463 16.77 15.11 20.08
N TYR A 464 17.51 15.20 18.98
CA TYR A 464 17.06 15.80 17.75
C TYR A 464 16.05 14.89 17.02
N GLY A 465 14.77 15.28 17.02
CA GLY A 465 13.66 14.52 16.42
C GLY A 465 13.65 14.51 14.89
N GLY A 466 14.07 15.60 14.23
CA GLY A 466 14.08 15.68 12.76
C GLY A 466 14.98 14.60 12.17
N GLY A 467 14.57 13.98 11.07
CA GLY A 467 15.28 12.88 10.40
C GLY A 467 15.21 11.55 11.14
N SER A 468 14.38 11.40 12.19
CA SER A 468 14.18 10.11 12.87
C SER A 468 13.36 9.12 12.06
N ASN A 469 12.84 9.53 10.89
CA ASN A 469 12.15 8.70 9.92
C ASN A 469 10.90 8.01 10.51
N GLY A 470 9.96 8.82 10.99
CA GLY A 470 8.61 8.35 11.33
C GLY A 470 7.90 7.84 10.08
N ALA A 471 7.55 6.57 10.04
CA ALA A 471 7.26 5.88 8.79
C ALA A 471 5.82 5.40 8.65
N TRP A 472 5.14 5.17 9.77
CA TRP A 472 3.74 4.75 9.79
C TRP A 472 3.07 5.24 11.06
N ILE A 473 1.81 5.67 10.98
CA ILE A 473 1.00 6.01 12.15
C ILE A 473 -0.40 5.40 12.02
N GLN A 474 -0.97 4.96 13.13
CA GLN A 474 -2.36 4.50 13.16
C GLN A 474 -3.02 4.77 14.51
N THR A 475 -4.20 5.39 14.47
CA THR A 475 -5.07 5.51 15.64
C THR A 475 -5.68 4.14 15.93
N SER A 476 -5.57 3.68 17.17
CA SER A 476 -6.34 2.52 17.64
C SER A 476 -7.83 2.69 17.33
N LEU A 477 -8.51 1.60 16.96
CA LEU A 477 -9.91 1.66 16.53
C LEU A 477 -10.88 2.11 17.63
N ASP A 478 -10.42 2.09 18.88
CA ASP A 478 -11.14 2.58 20.05
C ASP A 478 -10.71 3.98 20.52
N ASP A 479 -9.85 4.65 19.75
CA ASP A 479 -9.33 6.01 19.94
C ASP A 479 -8.62 6.26 21.28
N LYS A 480 -8.05 5.23 21.90
CA LYS A 480 -7.27 5.43 23.14
C LYS A 480 -5.81 5.74 22.85
N TYR A 481 -5.25 5.04 21.88
CA TYR A 481 -3.83 5.06 21.55
C TYR A 481 -3.56 5.46 20.12
N LEU A 482 -2.36 5.99 19.91
CA LEU A 482 -1.74 6.21 18.61
C LEU A 482 -0.47 5.36 18.55
N TYR A 483 -0.40 4.47 17.56
CA TYR A 483 0.77 3.64 17.28
C TYR A 483 1.61 4.28 16.20
N HIS A 484 2.93 4.24 16.34
CA HIS A 484 3.84 4.89 15.41
C HIS A 484 5.13 4.08 15.20
N ALA A 485 5.48 3.81 13.94
CA ALA A 485 6.74 3.19 13.57
C ALA A 485 7.82 4.25 13.33
N VAL A 486 8.97 4.11 13.99
CA VAL A 486 10.12 5.01 13.85
C VAL A 486 11.32 4.22 13.34
N ALA A 487 11.69 4.45 12.08
CA ALA A 487 12.79 3.72 11.43
C ALA A 487 14.18 4.12 11.96
N GLY A 488 14.27 5.26 12.65
CA GLY A 488 15.51 5.79 13.20
C GLY A 488 16.41 6.43 12.16
N ARG A 489 17.60 6.88 12.59
CA ARG A 489 18.61 7.51 11.74
C ARG A 489 19.99 6.93 12.00
N GLY A 490 20.70 6.57 10.94
CA GLY A 490 22.09 6.15 11.01
C GLY A 490 23.01 7.23 11.61
N ALA A 491 24.00 6.80 12.39
CA ALA A 491 25.02 7.69 12.93
C ALA A 491 25.97 8.21 11.82
N THR A 492 26.46 9.43 11.99
CA THR A 492 27.52 10.05 11.20
C THR A 492 28.69 10.46 12.12
N SER A 493 29.73 11.10 11.59
CA SER A 493 30.86 11.59 12.41
C SER A 493 30.42 12.54 13.53
N ASP A 494 29.36 13.32 13.30
CA ASP A 494 28.94 14.42 14.16
C ASP A 494 27.51 14.25 14.72
N ASP A 495 26.80 13.19 14.31
CA ASP A 495 25.43 12.86 14.72
C ASP A 495 25.39 11.40 15.18
N LYS A 496 24.99 11.14 16.42
CA LYS A 496 24.91 9.76 16.93
C LYS A 496 23.74 8.96 16.34
N GLY A 497 22.86 9.61 15.57
CA GLY A 497 21.66 9.00 15.05
C GLY A 497 20.57 8.84 16.11
N SER A 498 19.52 8.12 15.73
CA SER A 498 18.43 7.70 16.60
C SER A 498 18.16 6.21 16.40
N LYS A 499 17.79 5.52 17.48
CA LYS A 499 17.44 4.10 17.43
C LYS A 499 16.06 3.90 16.80
N PRO A 500 15.82 2.74 16.19
CA PRO A 500 14.51 2.37 15.69
C PRO A 500 13.61 1.74 16.78
N TYR A 501 12.32 2.04 16.74
CA TYR A 501 11.33 1.54 17.71
C TYR A 501 9.89 1.67 17.18
N ILE A 502 8.97 0.94 17.81
CA ILE A 502 7.53 1.20 17.76
C ILE A 502 7.16 2.01 19.01
N LEU A 503 6.34 3.03 18.84
CA LEU A 503 5.88 3.94 19.89
C LEU A 503 4.37 3.78 20.09
N THR A 504 3.94 3.77 21.35
CA THR A 504 2.53 3.97 21.72
C THR A 504 2.35 5.28 22.47
N LEU A 505 1.42 6.11 22.01
CA LEU A 505 0.98 7.33 22.71
C LEU A 505 -0.45 7.17 23.22
N ASP A 506 -0.73 7.58 24.46
CA ASP A 506 -2.08 7.81 24.97
C ASP A 506 -2.55 9.18 24.47
N ILE A 507 -3.66 9.17 23.73
CA ILE A 507 -4.27 10.37 23.13
C ILE A 507 -5.60 10.75 23.79
N GLN A 508 -6.05 10.03 24.82
CA GLN A 508 -7.39 10.19 25.38
C GLN A 508 -7.64 11.59 25.94
N LYS A 509 -6.65 12.21 26.59
CA LYS A 509 -6.78 13.57 27.13
C LYS A 509 -6.85 14.62 26.02
N LEU A 510 -6.12 14.42 24.93
CA LEU A 510 -6.16 15.28 23.77
C LEU A 510 -7.56 15.25 23.15
N LEU A 511 -8.10 14.05 22.91
CA LEU A 511 -9.43 13.89 22.34
C LEU A 511 -10.54 14.40 23.27
N ALA A 512 -10.40 14.21 24.59
CA ALA A 512 -11.34 14.73 25.59
C ALA A 512 -11.40 16.27 25.64
N SER A 513 -10.40 16.96 25.09
CA SER A 513 -10.37 18.42 24.99
C SER A 513 -11.26 18.96 23.84
N GLY A 514 -11.85 18.08 23.03
CA GLY A 514 -12.83 18.42 22.02
C GLY A 514 -12.27 19.30 20.90
N ASP A 515 -13.06 20.26 20.43
CA ASP A 515 -12.74 21.11 19.27
C ASP A 515 -11.66 22.18 19.56
N SER A 516 -11.09 22.23 20.76
CA SER A 516 -10.12 23.26 21.17
C SER A 516 -9.05 22.69 22.10
N PRO A 517 -8.22 21.74 21.60
CA PRO A 517 -7.08 21.25 22.36
C PRO A 517 -6.13 22.39 22.73
N ALA A 518 -5.56 22.31 23.93
CA ALA A 518 -4.56 23.25 24.42
C ALA A 518 -3.14 22.81 24.01
N CYS A 519 -2.92 21.50 23.90
CA CYS A 519 -1.62 20.92 23.59
C CYS A 519 -0.99 21.51 22.34
N ARG A 520 0.25 21.98 22.50
CA ARG A 520 1.10 22.37 21.38
C ARG A 520 2.56 22.24 21.77
N ILE A 521 3.39 21.86 20.80
CA ILE A 521 4.84 21.94 20.93
C ILE A 521 5.26 23.30 20.37
N ASP A 522 5.47 24.29 21.24
CA ASP A 522 5.77 25.68 20.83
C ASP A 522 7.12 26.20 21.34
N THR A 523 7.80 25.41 22.18
CA THR A 523 9.18 25.69 22.61
C THR A 523 10.15 24.56 22.25
N LEU A 524 11.43 24.93 22.10
CA LEU A 524 12.50 23.96 21.86
C LEU A 524 12.63 22.94 23.00
N GLU A 525 12.29 23.33 24.23
CA GLU A 525 12.33 22.45 25.40
C GLU A 525 11.25 21.35 25.30
N GLU A 526 10.06 21.69 24.84
CA GLU A 526 8.95 20.75 24.65
C GLU A 526 9.25 19.72 23.56
N SER A 527 9.99 20.10 22.50
CA SER A 527 10.44 19.13 21.49
C SER A 527 11.32 18.00 22.07
N TYR A 528 11.91 18.22 23.24
CA TYR A 528 12.80 17.24 23.89
C TYR A 528 12.22 16.63 25.17
N SER A 529 11.17 17.23 25.72
CA SER A 529 10.63 16.89 27.04
C SER A 529 9.14 16.54 27.01
N GLY A 530 8.48 16.72 25.85
CA GLY A 530 7.03 16.64 25.70
C GLY A 530 6.36 18.00 25.92
N GLY A 531 5.14 18.17 25.40
CA GLY A 531 4.37 19.41 25.57
C GLY A 531 4.03 19.71 27.03
N ALA A 532 3.98 21.00 27.38
CA ALA A 532 3.73 21.42 28.76
C ALA A 532 2.25 21.31 29.16
N GLU A 533 1.32 21.29 28.20
CA GLU A 533 -0.10 21.20 28.48
C GLU A 533 -0.54 19.80 28.91
N SER A 534 -1.55 19.76 29.79
CA SER A 534 -2.00 18.51 30.43
C SER A 534 -2.73 17.55 29.49
N ASP A 535 -3.18 18.04 28.35
CA ASP A 535 -3.89 17.29 27.31
C ASP A 535 -2.95 16.77 26.21
N CYS A 536 -1.64 17.03 26.29
CA CYS A 536 -0.70 16.48 25.31
C CYS A 536 -0.63 14.96 25.35
N PRO A 537 -0.44 14.31 24.17
CA PRO A 537 -0.20 12.88 24.10
C PRO A 537 0.94 12.45 25.03
N ALA A 538 0.74 11.35 25.73
CA ALA A 538 1.73 10.82 26.67
C ALA A 538 2.34 9.52 26.13
N VAL A 539 3.66 9.35 26.26
CA VAL A 539 4.32 8.09 25.94
C VAL A 539 3.83 7.01 26.90
N VAL A 540 3.22 5.97 26.36
CA VAL A 540 2.80 4.78 27.12
C VAL A 540 3.91 3.75 27.11
N ASP A 541 4.45 3.47 25.93
CA ASP A 541 5.49 2.46 25.74
C ASP A 541 6.32 2.69 24.48
N THR A 542 7.50 2.09 24.47
CA THR A 542 8.37 2.00 23.30
C THR A 542 8.91 0.57 23.19
N LEU A 543 8.74 -0.05 22.03
CA LEU A 543 9.30 -1.36 21.73
C LEU A 543 10.50 -1.20 20.80
N GLU A 544 11.69 -1.65 21.22
CA GLU A 544 12.86 -1.67 20.35
C GLU A 544 12.57 -2.52 19.11
N ALA A 545 12.81 -1.97 17.91
CA ALA A 545 12.52 -2.64 16.64
C ALA A 545 13.76 -2.55 15.73
N PRO A 546 14.75 -3.45 15.91
CA PRO A 546 15.96 -3.46 15.08
C PRO A 546 15.63 -3.56 13.59
N GLY A 547 16.49 -3.00 12.75
CA GLY A 547 16.27 -2.90 11.30
C GLY A 547 15.47 -1.67 10.87
N GLY A 548 14.77 -0.97 11.77
CA GLY A 548 14.04 0.25 11.42
C GLY A 548 12.64 -0.04 10.88
N PRO A 549 11.63 -0.19 11.76
CA PRO A 549 10.28 -0.50 11.32
C PRO A 549 9.79 0.62 10.41
N HIS A 550 9.16 0.22 9.32
CA HIS A 550 8.71 1.14 8.29
C HIS A 550 7.20 1.12 8.18
N TRP A 551 6.60 -0.06 8.01
CA TRP A 551 5.16 -0.23 7.90
C TRP A 551 4.60 -1.03 9.07
N GLY A 552 3.33 -0.80 9.39
CA GLY A 552 2.58 -1.55 10.40
C GLY A 552 1.17 -1.89 9.97
N ALA A 553 0.57 -2.87 10.65
CA ALA A 553 -0.83 -3.26 10.49
C ALA A 553 -1.45 -3.54 11.85
N LEU A 554 -2.67 -3.05 12.06
CA LEU A 554 -3.45 -3.39 13.25
C LEU A 554 -4.29 -4.63 12.96
N ASP A 555 -4.37 -5.50 13.96
CA ASP A 555 -5.26 -6.64 13.93
C ASP A 555 -6.66 -6.23 14.43
N ASN A 556 -7.60 -6.14 13.50
CA ASN A 556 -9.01 -5.85 13.79
C ASN A 556 -9.87 -7.11 13.90
N LEU A 557 -9.28 -8.30 14.07
CA LEU A 557 -9.98 -9.56 14.16
C LEU A 557 -9.83 -10.19 15.55
N GLU A 558 -10.89 -10.81 16.05
CA GLU A 558 -10.86 -11.59 17.29
C GLU A 558 -11.64 -12.90 17.15
N LEU A 559 -11.10 -13.98 17.70
CA LEU A 559 -11.81 -15.26 17.72
C LEU A 559 -12.89 -15.24 18.80
N GLY A 560 -14.15 -15.30 18.39
CA GLY A 560 -15.31 -15.31 19.27
C GLY A 560 -15.56 -16.67 19.92
N SER A 561 -16.37 -16.67 21.00
CA SER A 561 -16.77 -17.89 21.70
C SER A 561 -17.61 -18.86 20.86
N ASP A 562 -18.17 -18.38 19.74
CA ASP A 562 -18.90 -19.20 18.77
C ASP A 562 -17.97 -19.91 17.76
N GLY A 563 -16.65 -19.71 17.92
CA GLY A 563 -15.61 -20.31 17.10
C GLY A 563 -15.46 -19.65 15.73
N TYR A 564 -15.94 -18.43 15.52
CA TYR A 564 -15.71 -17.62 14.32
C TYR A 564 -14.89 -16.38 14.67
N TYR A 565 -14.15 -15.85 13.69
CA TYR A 565 -13.59 -14.52 13.82
C TYR A 565 -14.71 -13.46 13.77
N HIS A 566 -14.49 -12.35 14.46
CA HIS A 566 -15.34 -11.17 14.47
C HIS A 566 -14.47 -9.93 14.33
N GLU A 567 -14.98 -8.89 13.70
CA GLU A 567 -14.31 -7.60 13.69
C GLU A 567 -14.40 -6.95 15.07
N THR A 568 -13.28 -6.43 15.56
CA THR A 568 -13.17 -5.79 16.87
C THR A 568 -12.54 -4.42 16.77
N THR A 569 -12.94 -3.53 17.68
CA THR A 569 -12.25 -2.24 17.87
C THR A 569 -11.17 -2.32 18.95
N ASP A 570 -11.17 -3.38 19.75
CA ASP A 570 -10.22 -3.58 20.85
C ASP A 570 -8.98 -4.33 20.34
N VAL A 571 -8.15 -3.62 19.59
CA VAL A 571 -6.96 -4.17 18.92
C VAL A 571 -5.98 -4.77 19.94
N LYS A 572 -5.71 -6.08 19.82
CA LYS A 572 -4.81 -6.83 20.71
C LYS A 572 -3.46 -7.15 20.12
N ARG A 573 -3.30 -7.00 18.80
CA ARG A 573 -2.05 -7.27 18.11
C ARG A 573 -1.78 -6.23 17.04
N LEU A 574 -0.51 -6.04 16.75
CA LEU A 574 -0.06 -5.36 15.55
C LEU A 574 1.07 -6.16 14.91
N ALA A 575 1.23 -6.02 13.60
CA ALA A 575 2.39 -6.50 12.87
C ALA A 575 3.23 -5.31 12.37
N TYR A 576 4.54 -5.53 12.18
CA TYR A 576 5.39 -4.55 11.50
C TYR A 576 6.44 -5.22 10.62
N SER A 577 6.85 -4.51 9.57
CA SER A 577 8.01 -4.81 8.73
C SER A 577 8.98 -3.63 8.70
N ASN A 578 10.13 -3.76 8.04
CA ASN A 578 11.20 -2.77 8.09
C ASN A 578 11.84 -2.42 6.75
N TYR A 579 11.23 -2.83 5.63
CA TYR A 579 11.64 -2.35 4.32
C TYR A 579 10.88 -1.07 3.95
N PHE A 580 11.54 -0.11 3.27
CA PHE A 580 10.90 1.11 2.77
C PHE A 580 10.73 1.09 1.25
N VAL A 581 11.73 1.58 0.51
CA VAL A 581 11.74 1.59 -0.95
C VAL A 581 13.19 1.42 -1.36
N ALA A 582 13.42 0.59 -2.37
CA ALA A 582 14.67 0.46 -3.07
C ALA A 582 15.23 1.85 -3.42
N ARG A 583 16.56 1.98 -3.45
CA ARG A 583 17.29 3.22 -3.79
C ARG A 583 17.20 4.36 -2.77
N THR A 584 16.41 4.26 -1.71
CA THR A 584 16.42 5.25 -0.61
C THR A 584 17.56 5.05 0.39
N GLY A 585 18.12 3.84 0.44
CA GLY A 585 19.10 3.44 1.45
C GLY A 585 18.47 3.00 2.78
N LEU A 586 17.14 3.08 2.93
CA LEU A 586 16.39 2.54 4.08
C LEU A 586 15.89 1.13 3.74
N ASN A 587 16.81 0.17 3.77
CA ASN A 587 16.54 -1.21 3.36
C ASN A 587 16.00 -2.10 4.50
N GLY A 588 16.36 -1.78 5.74
CA GLY A 588 16.08 -2.61 6.91
C GLY A 588 16.77 -3.95 6.92
N ASP A 589 16.32 -4.84 7.82
CA ASP A 589 16.81 -6.22 7.95
C ASP A 589 15.83 -7.29 7.43
N HIS A 590 14.78 -6.86 6.71
CA HIS A 590 13.76 -7.68 6.05
C HIS A 590 13.06 -8.68 6.98
N ARG A 591 12.50 -8.19 8.08
CA ARG A 591 11.75 -9.01 9.04
C ARG A 591 10.31 -8.60 9.16
N LEU A 592 9.46 -9.60 9.37
CA LEU A 592 8.06 -9.42 9.77
C LEU A 592 7.89 -9.86 11.22
N CYS A 593 7.48 -8.95 12.08
CA CYS A 593 7.30 -9.20 13.50
C CYS A 593 5.84 -9.04 13.92
N LEU A 594 5.43 -9.82 14.93
CA LEU A 594 4.14 -9.68 15.60
C LEU A 594 4.34 -9.14 17.02
N VAL A 595 3.43 -8.29 17.46
CA VAL A 595 3.46 -7.60 18.75
C VAL A 595 2.09 -7.72 19.40
N ASP A 596 2.07 -8.23 20.63
CA ASP A 596 0.89 -8.23 21.49
C ASP A 596 0.75 -6.85 22.18
N ILE A 597 -0.50 -6.44 22.39
CA ILE A 597 -0.88 -5.16 22.96
C ILE A 597 -1.76 -5.38 24.20
N GLU A 598 -1.32 -4.86 25.34
CA GLU A 598 -2.09 -4.85 26.59
C GLU A 598 -2.08 -3.44 27.20
N ASP A 599 -3.24 -2.77 27.20
CA ASP A 599 -3.40 -1.38 27.69
C ASP A 599 -2.34 -0.41 27.10
N GLY A 600 -2.06 -0.57 25.80
CA GLY A 600 -1.09 0.23 25.04
C GLY A 600 0.37 -0.20 25.22
N LYS A 601 0.67 -1.15 26.10
CA LYS A 601 2.01 -1.73 26.24
C LYS A 601 2.25 -2.76 25.16
N LEU A 602 3.47 -2.77 24.64
CA LEU A 602 3.88 -3.54 23.48
C LEU A 602 4.82 -4.67 23.92
N THR A 603 4.48 -5.90 23.59
CA THR A 603 5.35 -7.07 23.80
C THR A 603 5.54 -7.82 22.50
N ARG A 604 6.79 -8.00 22.07
CA ARG A 604 7.08 -8.84 20.89
C ARG A 604 6.61 -10.26 21.16
N ASP A 605 5.86 -10.84 20.24
CA ASP A 605 5.46 -12.25 20.32
C ASP A 605 6.69 -13.13 20.08
N GLU A 606 7.18 -13.78 21.15
CA GLU A 606 8.35 -14.65 21.07
C GLU A 606 8.05 -16.04 20.49
N GLU A 607 6.78 -16.43 20.37
CA GLU A 607 6.35 -17.70 19.76
C GLU A 607 6.20 -17.58 18.24
N PHE A 608 5.98 -16.37 17.73
CA PHE A 608 6.02 -16.06 16.31
C PHE A 608 7.46 -16.15 15.77
N ARG A 609 7.82 -17.34 15.27
CA ARG A 609 9.20 -17.70 14.90
C ARG A 609 9.31 -18.17 13.47
N ASP A 610 10.34 -17.69 12.78
CA ASP A 610 10.71 -18.13 11.45
C ASP A 610 10.96 -19.65 11.41
N GLU A 611 10.36 -20.32 10.43
CA GLU A 611 10.39 -21.77 10.30
C GLU A 611 11.78 -22.34 9.94
N ASN A 612 12.67 -21.53 9.37
CA ASN A 612 13.99 -21.96 8.91
C ASN A 612 15.07 -21.72 9.97
N THR A 613 14.98 -20.60 10.67
CA THR A 613 16.01 -20.16 11.64
C THR A 613 15.60 -20.39 13.09
N GLY A 614 14.30 -20.52 13.39
CA GLY A 614 13.76 -20.62 14.75
C GLY A 614 13.85 -19.32 15.56
N ASN A 615 14.33 -18.23 14.95
CA ASN A 615 14.42 -16.92 15.57
C ASN A 615 13.04 -16.28 15.63
N THR A 616 12.84 -15.36 16.58
CA THR A 616 11.63 -14.55 16.67
C THR A 616 11.52 -13.61 15.46
N CYS A 617 10.28 -13.39 14.99
CA CYS A 617 9.94 -12.76 13.71
C CYS A 617 10.26 -13.67 12.50
N ILE A 618 9.57 -13.43 11.38
CA ILE A 618 9.79 -14.14 10.11
C ILE A 618 10.91 -13.45 9.34
N GLU A 619 11.90 -14.23 8.91
CA GLU A 619 13.06 -13.74 8.16
C GLU A 619 12.77 -13.82 6.66
N PHE A 620 12.82 -12.69 5.95
CA PHE A 620 12.66 -12.66 4.50
C PHE A 620 14.01 -12.73 3.75
N ASN A 621 15.15 -12.66 4.45
CA ASN A 621 16.45 -12.96 3.83
C ASN A 621 16.69 -14.47 3.69
N ARG A 622 15.89 -15.13 2.85
CA ARG A 622 15.94 -16.57 2.60
C ARG A 622 16.73 -16.90 1.34
N ASP A 623 17.34 -18.08 1.28
CA ASP A 623 17.94 -18.57 0.03
C ASP A 623 16.87 -19.13 -0.94
N SER A 624 15.73 -19.56 -0.39
CA SER A 624 14.64 -20.16 -1.15
C SER A 624 13.28 -19.95 -0.50
N TRP A 625 12.26 -19.91 -1.35
CA TRP A 625 10.84 -19.81 -1.03
C TRP A 625 10.07 -20.98 -1.64
N PRO A 626 8.81 -21.21 -1.24
CA PRO A 626 7.94 -22.20 -1.90
C PRO A 626 7.84 -22.03 -3.44
N HIS A 627 8.00 -20.79 -3.95
CA HIS A 627 8.01 -20.48 -5.38
C HIS A 627 9.40 -20.56 -6.05
N GLY A 628 10.46 -20.89 -5.32
CA GLY A 628 11.80 -21.14 -5.88
C GLY A 628 12.96 -20.50 -5.13
N ALA A 629 14.18 -20.79 -5.59
CA ALA A 629 15.43 -20.31 -5.01
C ALA A 629 15.88 -18.97 -5.60
N TRP A 630 15.09 -17.93 -5.35
CA TRP A 630 15.28 -16.58 -5.89
C TRP A 630 16.11 -15.66 -4.99
N GLY A 631 16.18 -16.00 -3.70
CA GLY A 631 16.99 -15.31 -2.71
C GLY A 631 16.18 -14.42 -1.77
N PRO A 632 16.83 -13.42 -1.13
CA PRO A 632 16.18 -12.56 -0.16
C PRO A 632 15.03 -11.77 -0.78
N ALA A 633 13.95 -11.63 -0.01
CA ALA A 633 12.81 -10.79 -0.35
C ALA A 633 12.69 -9.61 0.63
N LYS A 634 11.91 -8.61 0.23
CA LYS A 634 11.72 -7.33 0.91
C LYS A 634 10.24 -7.17 1.29
N PRO A 635 9.84 -7.47 2.53
CA PRO A 635 8.45 -7.35 2.97
C PRO A 635 8.09 -5.90 3.23
N HIS A 636 7.12 -5.34 2.50
CA HIS A 636 6.66 -3.96 2.72
C HIS A 636 5.36 -3.93 3.52
N SER A 637 4.20 -3.95 2.87
CA SER A 637 2.91 -3.88 3.55
C SER A 637 2.39 -5.26 3.94
N MET A 638 1.60 -5.32 5.01
CA MET A 638 0.90 -6.52 5.46
C MET A 638 -0.51 -6.21 5.95
N LEU A 639 -1.39 -7.22 5.89
CA LEU A 639 -2.78 -7.14 6.33
C LEU A 639 -3.17 -8.41 7.08
N PHE A 640 -3.84 -8.26 8.23
CA PHE A 640 -4.54 -9.36 8.91
C PHE A 640 -5.81 -9.68 8.13
N VAL A 641 -5.98 -10.94 7.77
CA VAL A 641 -7.10 -11.43 6.95
C VAL A 641 -7.52 -12.82 7.39
N THR A 642 -8.78 -13.15 7.18
CA THR A 642 -9.31 -14.51 7.34
C THR A 642 -10.21 -14.84 6.16
N ALA A 643 -10.48 -16.12 5.92
CA ALA A 643 -11.41 -16.51 4.85
C ALA A 643 -12.82 -16.02 5.19
N ASP A 644 -13.61 -15.64 4.17
CA ASP A 644 -14.99 -15.15 4.36
C ASP A 644 -15.89 -16.14 5.13
N ALA A 645 -15.59 -17.44 5.01
CA ALA A 645 -16.33 -18.50 5.69
C ALA A 645 -15.94 -18.68 7.18
N ASP A 646 -14.86 -18.02 7.62
CA ASP A 646 -14.30 -18.11 8.97
C ASP A 646 -14.63 -16.91 9.85
N ILE A 647 -15.19 -15.85 9.26
CA ILE A 647 -15.62 -14.62 9.93
C ILE A 647 -17.14 -14.45 9.89
N LYS A 648 -17.74 -13.81 10.90
CA LYS A 648 -19.19 -13.56 10.94
C LYS A 648 -19.58 -12.10 10.90
#